data_AF-A0A432SSY3-F1
#
_entry.id   AF-A0A432SSY3-F1
#
_cell.length_a   1.000
_cell.length_b   1.000
_cell.length_c   1.000
_cell.angle_alpha   90.00
_cell.angle_beta   90.00
_cell.angle_gamma   90.00
#
_symmetry.space_group_name_H-M   'P 1'
#
loop_
_entity.id
_entity.type
_entity.pdbx_description
1 polymer ?
#
loop_
_entity_poly.entity_id
_entity_poly.type
_entity_poly.pdbx_seq_one_letter_code
_entity_poly.pdbx_strand_id
1 'polypeptide(L)'
;MIEMIEIPMVIFGLLFVLVLILIFLHRSNKKFADKISVLEQTLEMKADSLSSMKETYKASQRALEQADIQKKEIEEKEKTILSFKKSTAQLEQQIEERIEENKKLEQMHESVIQDVTQKIISLEEASIKKDNQVKEFKTLYTLEIDKLKADASDLEKVMKEKSEEIRRLKQENEATLHKHKKEQVALEKAIKQKSDGLYALKHHIETILKKHKEEKTLLEESISKKDNEVSRLEKIRLDQEKSLHQKSEEIQTLKQHNQTMLQEHEKVLQEEREKIATLEKNIIKKSNELEAQNILHQSKIDKLENNRLSLEKAIEQNNEEIEKLNKLNETMLQEHKEEIASKEMASKVLEKKHNEMLEKERKHIITLEQASTQKDIKLKELIASHENEIHKLEDNRLSLEKTIKQNNEETYKIKQEYEQAQKEYIESLRKEREKNLLLEEMMNKKDKESEKQKRVSQSKIDKLEEAHLELEKEMKQKDAETIVLQQTLTMEKETNKEVEKEIYNLKETLATQKEKMKTQESVYKQEIEAMKKEKLILEKKIDDNEILIAQLKKVEKKVKTKNKNNSITFEEKIKNKEKIILEQNLMYEKTIEEHRQTTLSLEKMLTDKETEIMALKKVQEDRFKKFTYEIDTLQNMVKKNNETIENLEASHHSEMINNREYIDTLKQSIEEKTKKINKLKLEKEVAEKLSSHEEVMKSVRAGENKSDIAKRFRMPMKKIELIMKFDEIKHAKQSDT
;
A
#
# COMPACT_ATOMS: atom_id res chain seq x y z
N MET A 1 166.54 -33.39 64.80
CA MET A 1 166.07 -33.93 63.51
C MET A 1 164.91 -34.85 63.86
N ILE A 2 163.63 -34.45 63.81
CA ILE A 2 162.92 -33.54 62.87
C ILE A 2 162.77 -34.14 61.46
N GLU A 3 162.32 -35.41 61.38
CA GLU A 3 161.85 -36.04 60.12
C GLU A 3 160.62 -36.96 60.32
N MET A 4 160.14 -37.16 61.56
CA MET A 4 159.19 -38.25 61.90
C MET A 4 157.75 -37.78 62.22
N ILE A 5 157.32 -36.66 61.63
CA ILE A 5 156.02 -36.01 61.94
C ILE A 5 155.09 -35.88 60.71
N GLU A 6 155.61 -35.96 59.49
CA GLU A 6 154.88 -35.55 58.28
C GLU A 6 153.85 -36.58 57.78
N ILE A 7 154.18 -37.87 57.80
CA ILE A 7 153.36 -38.95 57.22
C ILE A 7 151.93 -39.00 57.80
N PRO A 8 151.71 -38.95 59.13
CA PRO A 8 150.35 -38.94 59.70
C PRO A 8 149.54 -37.72 59.25
N MET A 9 150.17 -36.56 59.11
CA MET A 9 149.50 -35.31 58.76
C MET A 9 148.97 -35.32 57.32
N VAL A 10 149.73 -35.92 56.38
CA VAL A 10 149.30 -36.14 54.99
C VAL A 10 148.10 -37.10 54.92
N ILE A 11 148.11 -38.18 55.71
CA ILE A 11 147.01 -39.16 55.77
C ILE A 11 145.73 -38.51 56.33
N PHE A 12 145.83 -37.73 57.41
CA PHE A 12 144.70 -36.99 57.96
C PHE A 12 144.17 -35.92 56.98
N GLY A 13 145.06 -35.23 56.24
CA GLY A 13 144.66 -34.30 55.17
C GLY A 13 143.86 -34.98 54.06
N LEU A 14 144.33 -36.14 53.57
CA LEU A 14 143.62 -36.94 52.56
C LEU A 14 142.26 -37.44 53.06
N LEU A 15 142.17 -37.95 54.30
CA LEU A 15 140.91 -38.36 54.91
C LEU A 15 139.93 -37.18 55.04
N PHE A 16 140.40 -36.00 55.46
CA PHE A 16 139.57 -34.81 55.58
C PHE A 16 139.03 -34.35 54.21
N VAL A 17 139.86 -34.33 53.17
CA VAL A 17 139.43 -34.04 51.79
C VAL A 17 138.41 -35.06 51.30
N LEU A 18 138.61 -36.36 51.57
CA LEU A 18 137.70 -37.42 51.15
C LEU A 18 136.34 -37.32 51.88
N VAL A 19 136.32 -36.96 53.16
CA VAL A 19 135.09 -36.65 53.91
C VAL A 19 134.38 -35.42 53.35
N LEU A 20 135.11 -34.35 52.99
CA LEU A 20 134.52 -33.18 52.33
C LEU A 20 133.89 -33.52 50.97
N ILE A 21 134.55 -34.38 50.17
CA ILE A 21 134.02 -34.88 48.89
C ILE A 21 132.74 -35.70 49.12
N LEU A 22 132.71 -36.60 50.11
CA LEU A 22 131.51 -37.37 50.45
C LEU A 22 130.35 -36.48 50.93
N ILE A 23 130.63 -35.45 51.74
CA ILE A 23 129.62 -34.47 52.17
C ILE A 23 129.10 -33.66 50.98
N PHE A 24 129.97 -33.25 50.05
CA PHE A 24 129.60 -32.53 48.83
C PHE A 24 128.76 -33.39 47.88
N LEU A 25 129.15 -34.65 47.67
CA LEU A 25 128.39 -35.62 46.88
C LEU A 25 127.03 -35.92 47.50
N HIS A 26 126.95 -36.15 48.82
CA HIS A 26 125.67 -36.39 49.50
C HIS A 26 124.73 -35.19 49.41
N ARG A 27 125.23 -33.97 49.64
CA ARG A 27 124.46 -32.72 49.47
C ARG A 27 124.01 -32.49 48.04
N SER A 28 124.85 -32.83 47.05
CA SER A 28 124.50 -32.73 45.63
C SER A 28 123.46 -33.76 45.23
N ASN A 29 123.62 -35.03 45.64
CA ASN A 29 122.71 -36.11 45.30
C ASN A 29 121.32 -35.88 45.93
N LYS A 30 121.25 -35.36 47.16
CA LYS A 30 119.97 -34.92 47.73
C LYS A 30 119.30 -33.84 46.89
N LYS A 31 120.03 -32.79 46.46
CA LYS A 31 119.51 -31.75 45.56
C LYS A 31 119.04 -32.28 44.19
N PHE A 32 119.54 -33.43 43.73
CA PHE A 32 119.02 -34.10 42.54
C PHE A 32 117.74 -34.89 42.84
N ALA A 33 117.68 -35.63 43.95
CA ALA A 33 116.45 -36.30 44.40
C ALA A 33 115.29 -35.31 44.65
N ASP A 34 115.56 -34.21 45.36
CA ASP A 34 114.59 -33.14 45.62
C ASP A 34 114.03 -32.56 44.29
N LYS A 35 114.88 -32.40 43.25
CA LYS A 35 114.48 -31.94 41.92
C LYS A 35 113.68 -32.97 41.12
N ILE A 36 114.02 -34.26 41.23
CA ILE A 36 113.29 -35.34 40.55
C ILE A 36 111.88 -35.43 41.12
N SER A 37 111.72 -35.41 42.44
CA SER A 37 110.40 -35.44 43.09
C SER A 37 109.50 -34.26 42.68
N VAL A 38 110.06 -33.04 42.56
CA VAL A 38 109.31 -31.87 42.05
C VAL A 38 108.94 -32.02 40.57
N LEU A 39 109.80 -32.64 39.74
CA LEU A 39 109.50 -32.92 38.34
C LEU A 39 108.41 -33.99 38.19
N GLU A 40 108.42 -35.03 39.02
CA GLU A 40 107.40 -36.08 39.05
C GLU A 40 106.03 -35.51 39.46
N GLN A 41 105.96 -34.74 40.56
CA GLN A 41 104.73 -34.02 40.92
C GLN A 41 104.24 -33.06 39.82
N THR A 42 105.17 -32.36 39.13
CA THR A 42 104.82 -31.47 38.02
C THR A 42 104.28 -32.23 36.80
N LEU A 43 104.70 -33.49 36.59
CA LEU A 43 104.17 -34.36 35.54
C LEU A 43 102.81 -34.95 35.92
N GLU A 44 102.65 -35.37 37.17
CA GLU A 44 101.39 -35.92 37.71
C GLU A 44 100.27 -34.87 37.69
N MET A 45 100.51 -33.66 38.23
CA MET A 45 99.57 -32.54 38.14
C MET A 45 99.20 -32.16 36.69
N LYS A 46 100.13 -32.35 35.74
CA LYS A 46 99.86 -32.14 34.30
C LYS A 46 99.05 -33.28 33.69
N ALA A 47 99.21 -34.52 34.14
CA ALA A 47 98.39 -35.64 33.70
C ALA A 47 96.93 -35.47 34.17
N ASP A 48 96.71 -35.06 35.42
CA ASP A 48 95.36 -34.77 35.95
C ASP A 48 94.72 -33.55 35.29
N SER A 49 95.51 -32.50 35.04
CA SER A 49 95.07 -31.32 34.27
C SER A 49 94.68 -31.70 32.83
N LEU A 50 95.45 -32.57 32.18
CA LEU A 50 95.13 -33.08 30.84
C LEU A 50 93.89 -33.98 30.85
N SER A 51 93.72 -34.80 31.87
CA SER A 51 92.57 -35.70 32.05
C SER A 51 91.27 -34.90 32.22
N SER A 52 91.24 -33.98 33.19
CA SER A 52 90.11 -33.08 33.46
C SER A 52 89.78 -32.16 32.28
N MET A 53 90.79 -31.64 31.56
CA MET A 53 90.57 -30.90 30.31
C MET A 53 89.94 -31.79 29.22
N LYS A 54 90.35 -33.06 29.11
CA LYS A 54 89.82 -34.02 28.13
C LYS A 54 88.39 -34.48 28.45
N GLU A 55 88.02 -34.55 29.73
CA GLU A 55 86.63 -34.76 30.15
C GLU A 55 85.78 -33.50 29.90
N THR A 56 86.29 -32.32 30.23
CA THR A 56 85.61 -31.03 29.98
C THR A 56 85.36 -30.84 28.48
N TYR A 57 86.32 -31.18 27.62
CA TYR A 57 86.16 -31.17 26.18
C TYR A 57 85.05 -32.14 25.71
N LYS A 58 85.03 -33.39 26.20
CA LYS A 58 83.95 -34.35 25.90
C LYS A 58 82.58 -33.89 26.41
N ALA A 59 82.51 -33.24 27.57
CA ALA A 59 81.27 -32.69 28.11
C ALA A 59 80.75 -31.54 27.23
N SER A 60 81.64 -30.63 26.82
CA SER A 60 81.32 -29.54 25.89
C SER A 60 80.87 -30.06 24.52
N GLN A 61 81.54 -31.08 23.98
CA GLN A 61 81.17 -31.73 22.72
C GLN A 61 79.77 -32.36 22.76
N ARG A 62 79.42 -33.06 23.86
CA ARG A 62 78.07 -33.62 24.08
C ARG A 62 77.01 -32.52 24.24
N ALA A 63 77.34 -31.42 24.91
CA ALA A 63 76.44 -30.28 25.05
C ALA A 63 76.16 -29.60 23.69
N LEU A 64 77.16 -29.53 22.81
CA LEU A 64 77.00 -29.05 21.44
C LEU A 64 76.12 -29.99 20.61
N GLU A 65 76.33 -31.31 20.68
CA GLU A 65 75.47 -32.30 20.02
C GLU A 65 74.00 -32.20 20.50
N GLN A 66 73.77 -31.98 21.80
CA GLN A 66 72.42 -31.75 22.34
C GLN A 66 71.80 -30.44 21.86
N ALA A 67 72.59 -29.36 21.75
CA ALA A 67 72.12 -28.09 21.21
C ALA A 67 71.73 -28.19 19.72
N ASP A 68 72.50 -28.92 18.90
CA ASP A 68 72.17 -29.17 17.49
C ASP A 68 70.92 -30.05 17.31
N ILE A 69 70.65 -30.99 18.24
CA ILE A 69 69.40 -31.76 18.26
C ILE A 69 68.22 -30.84 18.61
N GLN A 70 68.34 -30.03 19.67
CA GLN A 70 67.29 -29.08 20.07
C GLN A 70 67.00 -28.05 18.97
N LYS A 71 68.02 -27.58 18.26
CA LYS A 71 67.87 -26.67 17.12
C LYS A 71 67.03 -27.31 16.00
N LYS A 72 67.26 -28.58 15.67
CA LYS A 72 66.46 -29.30 14.65
C LYS A 72 64.99 -29.45 15.08
N GLU A 73 64.74 -29.76 16.35
CA GLU A 73 63.36 -29.75 16.87
C GLU A 73 62.70 -28.37 16.76
N ILE A 74 63.43 -27.28 16.98
CA ILE A 74 62.93 -25.91 16.83
C ILE A 74 62.59 -25.64 15.36
N GLU A 75 63.48 -25.92 14.41
CA GLU A 75 63.23 -25.75 12.96
C GLU A 75 62.02 -26.57 12.45
N GLU A 76 61.72 -27.72 13.08
CA GLU A 76 60.56 -28.56 12.74
C GLU A 76 59.26 -28.05 13.39
N LYS A 77 59.35 -27.53 14.63
CA LYS A 77 58.25 -26.82 15.30
C LYS A 77 57.91 -25.51 14.57
N GLU A 78 58.89 -24.76 14.08
CA GLU A 78 58.68 -23.55 13.27
C GLU A 78 57.93 -23.85 11.96
N LYS A 79 58.30 -24.92 11.23
CA LYS A 79 57.56 -25.36 10.02
C LYS A 79 56.10 -25.71 10.35
N THR A 80 55.87 -26.33 11.51
CA THR A 80 54.53 -26.67 12.00
C THR A 80 53.72 -25.42 12.38
N ILE A 81 54.34 -24.46 13.07
CA ILE A 81 53.73 -23.16 13.40
C ILE A 81 53.40 -22.38 12.11
N LEU A 82 54.28 -22.42 11.11
CA LEU A 82 54.06 -21.74 9.82
C LEU A 82 52.89 -22.35 9.04
N SER A 83 52.71 -23.68 9.09
CA SER A 83 51.56 -24.34 8.44
C SER A 83 50.25 -24.02 9.15
N PHE A 84 50.23 -24.01 10.50
CA PHE A 84 49.06 -23.55 11.25
C PHE A 84 48.74 -22.08 10.98
N LYS A 85 49.74 -21.18 11.01
CA LYS A 85 49.54 -19.74 10.75
C LYS A 85 48.96 -19.47 9.37
N LYS A 86 49.32 -20.28 8.36
CA LYS A 86 48.70 -20.25 7.03
C LYS A 86 47.24 -20.73 7.04
N SER A 87 46.94 -21.78 7.80
CA SER A 87 45.57 -22.28 7.98
C SER A 87 44.69 -21.28 8.75
N THR A 88 45.23 -20.55 9.74
CA THR A 88 44.51 -19.51 10.47
C THR A 88 44.12 -18.36 9.52
N ALA A 89 45.06 -17.87 8.72
CA ALA A 89 44.79 -16.80 7.74
C ALA A 89 43.73 -17.21 6.69
N GLN A 90 43.66 -18.50 6.32
CA GLN A 90 42.61 -19.00 5.43
C GLN A 90 41.23 -19.07 6.11
N LEU A 91 41.17 -19.35 7.41
CA LEU A 91 39.92 -19.32 8.19
C LEU A 91 39.48 -17.88 8.46
N GLU A 92 40.41 -16.97 8.76
CA GLU A 92 40.15 -15.53 8.90
C GLU A 92 39.52 -14.97 7.60
N GLN A 93 40.10 -15.27 6.43
CA GLN A 93 39.52 -14.86 5.14
C GLN A 93 38.09 -15.42 4.93
N GLN A 94 37.84 -16.70 5.25
CA GLN A 94 36.51 -17.31 5.10
C GLN A 94 35.47 -16.73 6.08
N ILE A 95 35.91 -16.23 7.24
CA ILE A 95 35.05 -15.51 8.19
C ILE A 95 34.71 -14.12 7.64
N GLU A 96 35.70 -13.39 7.11
CA GLU A 96 35.52 -12.08 6.48
C GLU A 96 34.53 -12.15 5.29
N GLU A 97 34.69 -13.16 4.42
CA GLU A 97 33.79 -13.41 3.28
C GLU A 97 32.35 -13.69 3.74
N ARG A 98 32.15 -14.50 4.78
CA ARG A 98 30.82 -14.79 5.35
C ARG A 98 30.19 -13.60 6.07
N ILE A 99 30.97 -12.73 6.70
CA ILE A 99 30.47 -11.49 7.31
C ILE A 99 29.89 -10.58 6.23
N GLU A 100 30.58 -10.42 5.11
CA GLU A 100 30.13 -9.59 3.98
C GLU A 100 28.99 -10.24 3.16
N GLU A 101 28.82 -11.56 3.19
CA GLU A 101 27.58 -12.24 2.73
C GLU A 101 26.39 -11.96 3.66
N ASN A 102 26.54 -12.20 4.97
CA ASN A 102 25.47 -11.98 5.96
C ASN A 102 24.96 -10.53 5.94
N LYS A 103 25.87 -9.56 5.86
CA LYS A 103 25.56 -8.12 5.79
C LYS A 103 24.73 -7.73 4.55
N LYS A 104 24.90 -8.43 3.42
CA LYS A 104 24.03 -8.28 2.22
C LYS A 104 22.67 -8.94 2.43
N LEU A 105 22.64 -10.06 3.15
CA LEU A 105 21.39 -10.73 3.54
C LEU A 105 20.55 -9.85 4.48
N GLU A 106 21.18 -9.21 5.46
CA GLU A 106 20.55 -8.23 6.36
C GLU A 106 19.97 -7.04 5.60
N GLN A 107 20.74 -6.42 4.70
CA GLN A 107 20.24 -5.32 3.85
C GLN A 107 19.04 -5.74 2.98
N MET A 108 19.04 -6.98 2.49
CA MET A 108 17.93 -7.53 1.71
C MET A 108 16.69 -7.79 2.60
N HIS A 109 16.87 -8.30 3.81
CA HIS A 109 15.78 -8.46 4.78
C HIS A 109 15.19 -7.11 5.22
N GLU A 110 16.02 -6.10 5.49
CA GLU A 110 15.60 -4.74 5.83
C GLU A 110 14.71 -4.15 4.72
N SER A 111 15.10 -4.31 3.45
CA SER A 111 14.29 -3.88 2.30
C SER A 111 12.96 -4.63 2.18
N VAL A 112 12.90 -5.92 2.52
CA VAL A 112 11.66 -6.70 2.53
C VAL A 112 10.74 -6.26 3.67
N ILE A 113 11.29 -5.99 4.86
CA ILE A 113 10.54 -5.46 6.00
C ILE A 113 9.90 -4.11 5.65
N GLN A 114 10.61 -3.22 4.95
CA GLN A 114 10.05 -1.93 4.51
C GLN A 114 8.89 -2.09 3.52
N ASP A 115 8.99 -2.96 2.50
CA ASP A 115 7.87 -3.23 1.57
C ASP A 115 6.65 -3.88 2.26
N VAL A 116 6.88 -4.75 3.25
CA VAL A 116 5.81 -5.34 4.06
C VAL A 116 5.14 -4.30 4.95
N THR A 117 5.90 -3.46 5.66
CA THR A 117 5.35 -2.36 6.48
C THR A 117 4.53 -1.39 5.65
N GLN A 118 5.03 -0.99 4.47
CA GLN A 118 4.29 -0.08 3.58
C GLN A 118 2.99 -0.71 3.05
N LYS A 119 2.96 -2.04 2.80
CA LYS A 119 1.72 -2.76 2.49
C LYS A 119 0.74 -2.80 3.65
N ILE A 120 1.20 -2.99 4.89
CA ILE A 120 0.34 -3.00 6.08
C ILE A 120 -0.38 -1.66 6.20
N ILE A 121 0.35 -0.54 6.16
CA ILE A 121 -0.22 0.83 6.20
C ILE A 121 -1.27 1.02 5.08
N SER A 122 -0.94 0.60 3.85
CA SER A 122 -1.84 0.70 2.70
C SER A 122 -3.13 -0.13 2.86
N LEU A 123 -3.07 -1.26 3.58
CA LEU A 123 -4.22 -2.11 3.87
C LEU A 123 -5.06 -1.59 5.04
N GLU A 124 -4.44 -0.97 6.05
CA GLU A 124 -5.13 -0.32 7.17
C GLU A 124 -5.97 0.87 6.67
N GLU A 125 -5.40 1.75 5.83
CA GLU A 125 -6.13 2.84 5.17
C GLU A 125 -7.33 2.31 4.35
N ALA A 126 -7.12 1.25 3.58
CA ALA A 126 -8.18 0.62 2.79
C ALA A 126 -9.29 -0.02 3.67
N SER A 127 -8.93 -0.56 4.83
CA SER A 127 -9.88 -1.10 5.81
C SER A 127 -10.73 0.00 6.44
N ILE A 128 -10.11 1.09 6.90
CA ILE A 128 -10.81 2.25 7.46
C ILE A 128 -11.78 2.85 6.44
N LYS A 129 -11.37 2.93 5.16
CA LYS A 129 -12.25 3.40 4.07
C LYS A 129 -13.44 2.48 3.84
N LYS A 130 -13.25 1.15 3.88
CA LYS A 130 -14.36 0.17 3.80
C LYS A 130 -15.33 0.27 4.97
N ASP A 131 -14.85 0.39 6.20
CA ASP A 131 -15.72 0.51 7.38
C ASP A 131 -16.60 1.76 7.33
N ASN A 132 -16.09 2.86 6.77
CA ASN A 132 -16.87 4.07 6.55
C ASN A 132 -17.90 3.89 5.43
N GLN A 133 -17.54 3.27 4.30
CA GLN A 133 -18.51 2.91 3.25
C GLN A 133 -19.62 1.99 3.77
N VAL A 134 -19.30 1.02 4.64
CA VAL A 134 -20.30 0.13 5.27
C VAL A 134 -21.25 0.92 6.19
N LYS A 135 -20.77 1.93 6.92
CA LYS A 135 -21.62 2.85 7.71
C LYS A 135 -22.53 3.70 6.82
N GLU A 136 -22.00 4.22 5.71
CA GLU A 136 -22.79 5.00 4.73
C GLU A 136 -23.89 4.13 4.10
N PHE A 137 -23.56 2.95 3.57
CA PHE A 137 -24.54 2.00 3.05
C PHE A 137 -25.60 1.62 4.10
N LYS A 138 -25.21 1.36 5.35
CA LYS A 138 -26.16 1.06 6.44
C LYS A 138 -27.08 2.24 6.76
N THR A 139 -26.58 3.46 6.66
CA THR A 139 -27.36 4.70 6.85
C THR A 139 -28.37 4.88 5.71
N LEU A 140 -27.92 4.74 4.45
CA LEU A 140 -28.79 4.80 3.27
C LEU A 140 -29.88 3.72 3.29
N TYR A 141 -29.53 2.49 3.65
CA TYR A 141 -30.50 1.38 3.74
C TYR A 141 -31.53 1.60 4.85
N THR A 142 -31.15 2.26 5.95
CA THR A 142 -32.07 2.65 7.02
C THR A 142 -33.03 3.75 6.56
N LEU A 143 -32.51 4.80 5.89
CA LEU A 143 -33.32 5.87 5.30
C LEU A 143 -34.34 5.35 4.28
N GLU A 144 -33.96 4.40 3.43
CA GLU A 144 -34.86 3.82 2.44
C GLU A 144 -35.93 2.91 3.08
N ILE A 145 -35.57 2.14 4.12
CA ILE A 145 -36.55 1.41 4.95
C ILE A 145 -37.55 2.38 5.60
N ASP A 146 -37.10 3.53 6.11
CA ASP A 146 -37.98 4.48 6.79
C ASP A 146 -38.86 5.28 5.82
N LYS A 147 -38.42 5.55 4.58
CA LYS A 147 -39.32 5.97 3.49
C LYS A 147 -40.40 4.92 3.21
N LEU A 148 -40.00 3.66 2.99
CA LEU A 148 -40.95 2.59 2.65
C LEU A 148 -42.00 2.36 3.74
N LYS A 149 -41.67 2.63 5.03
CA LYS A 149 -42.65 2.67 6.13
C LYS A 149 -43.60 3.86 6.02
N ALA A 150 -43.11 5.06 5.67
CA ALA A 150 -43.94 6.25 5.47
C ALA A 150 -44.90 6.06 4.28
N ASP A 151 -44.39 5.60 3.14
CA ASP A 151 -45.18 5.31 1.94
C ASP A 151 -46.25 4.23 2.23
N ALA A 152 -45.91 3.19 2.99
CA ALA A 152 -46.86 2.16 3.43
C ALA A 152 -47.94 2.72 4.39
N SER A 153 -47.59 3.64 5.29
CA SER A 153 -48.52 4.31 6.19
C SER A 153 -49.51 5.20 5.44
N ASP A 154 -49.04 5.97 4.46
CA ASP A 154 -49.91 6.80 3.61
C ASP A 154 -50.77 5.93 2.67
N LEU A 155 -50.25 4.81 2.16
CA LEU A 155 -51.04 3.84 1.41
C LEU A 155 -52.15 3.21 2.29
N GLU A 156 -51.86 2.83 3.54
CA GLU A 156 -52.86 2.31 4.47
C GLU A 156 -53.96 3.35 4.77
N LYS A 157 -53.58 4.63 4.91
CA LYS A 157 -54.52 5.74 5.07
C LYS A 157 -55.42 5.90 3.84
N VAL A 158 -54.85 5.92 2.63
CA VAL A 158 -55.62 6.00 1.37
C VAL A 158 -56.56 4.80 1.22
N MET A 159 -56.12 3.58 1.59
CA MET A 159 -56.98 2.40 1.58
C MET A 159 -58.14 2.50 2.59
N LYS A 160 -57.93 3.08 3.78
CA LYS A 160 -59.01 3.35 4.75
C LYS A 160 -60.01 4.37 4.22
N GLU A 161 -59.53 5.50 3.67
CA GLU A 161 -60.38 6.53 3.06
C GLU A 161 -61.23 5.95 1.92
N LYS A 162 -60.64 5.15 1.02
CA LYS A 162 -61.36 4.47 -0.06
C LYS A 162 -62.33 3.39 0.44
N SER A 163 -61.99 2.67 1.53
CA SER A 163 -62.90 1.71 2.16
C SER A 163 -64.12 2.39 2.77
N GLU A 164 -63.96 3.56 3.40
CA GLU A 164 -65.09 4.37 3.88
C GLU A 164 -65.95 4.91 2.73
N GLU A 165 -65.32 5.39 1.64
CA GLU A 165 -66.04 5.90 0.47
C GLU A 165 -66.88 4.79 -0.19
N ILE A 166 -66.32 3.60 -0.39
CA ILE A 166 -67.06 2.41 -0.84
C ILE A 166 -68.23 2.10 0.11
N ARG A 167 -68.04 2.23 1.43
CA ARG A 167 -69.10 2.00 2.42
C ARG A 167 -70.23 3.03 2.29
N ARG A 168 -69.91 4.31 2.07
CA ARG A 168 -70.90 5.39 1.85
C ARG A 168 -71.69 5.15 0.57
N LEU A 169 -70.99 4.90 -0.55
CA LEU A 169 -71.61 4.62 -1.85
C LEU A 169 -72.53 3.38 -1.79
N LYS A 170 -72.15 2.34 -1.05
CA LYS A 170 -73.01 1.17 -0.83
C LYS A 170 -74.29 1.54 -0.06
N GLN A 171 -74.17 2.32 1.01
CA GLN A 171 -75.33 2.77 1.81
C GLN A 171 -76.27 3.69 0.99
N GLU A 172 -75.72 4.56 0.15
CA GLU A 172 -76.48 5.44 -0.75
C GLU A 172 -77.21 4.65 -1.85
N ASN A 173 -76.56 3.64 -2.43
CA ASN A 173 -77.17 2.76 -3.43
C ASN A 173 -78.26 1.87 -2.80
N GLU A 174 -78.05 1.32 -1.59
CA GLU A 174 -79.07 0.60 -0.82
C GLU A 174 -80.28 1.50 -0.49
N ALA A 175 -80.06 2.76 -0.09
CA ALA A 175 -81.13 3.73 0.15
C ALA A 175 -81.91 4.08 -1.14
N THR A 176 -81.20 4.24 -2.26
CA THR A 176 -81.78 4.52 -3.58
C THR A 176 -82.63 3.35 -4.08
N LEU A 177 -82.13 2.11 -3.95
CA LEU A 177 -82.90 0.90 -4.21
C LEU A 177 -84.15 0.82 -3.33
N HIS A 178 -84.04 1.18 -2.04
CA HIS A 178 -85.18 1.21 -1.13
C HIS A 178 -86.23 2.28 -1.49
N LYS A 179 -85.80 3.41 -2.06
CA LYS A 179 -86.67 4.46 -2.61
C LYS A 179 -87.41 3.95 -3.85
N HIS A 180 -86.70 3.46 -4.87
CA HIS A 180 -87.31 2.90 -6.08
C HIS A 180 -88.30 1.77 -5.74
N LYS A 181 -88.00 0.93 -4.75
CA LYS A 181 -88.91 -0.14 -4.30
C LYS A 181 -90.18 0.38 -3.63
N LYS A 182 -90.14 1.54 -2.95
CA LYS A 182 -91.35 2.23 -2.46
C LYS A 182 -92.16 2.85 -3.61
N GLU A 183 -91.49 3.45 -4.57
CA GLU A 183 -92.11 4.08 -5.75
C GLU A 183 -92.78 3.02 -6.65
N GLN A 184 -92.15 1.86 -6.85
CA GLN A 184 -92.75 0.70 -7.51
C GLN A 184 -94.04 0.24 -6.80
N VAL A 185 -94.02 0.07 -5.46
CA VAL A 185 -95.22 -0.34 -4.70
C VAL A 185 -96.33 0.72 -4.76
N ALA A 186 -95.99 2.01 -4.87
CA ALA A 186 -96.96 3.07 -5.11
C ALA A 186 -97.57 3.01 -6.53
N LEU A 187 -96.74 2.74 -7.54
CA LEU A 187 -97.17 2.52 -8.93
C LEU A 187 -98.07 1.28 -9.06
N GLU A 188 -97.70 0.14 -8.46
CA GLU A 188 -98.50 -1.07 -8.44
C GLU A 188 -99.87 -0.84 -7.77
N LYS A 189 -99.92 -0.09 -6.66
CA LYS A 189 -101.18 0.34 -6.04
C LYS A 189 -102.00 1.23 -6.97
N ALA A 190 -101.40 2.21 -7.63
CA ALA A 190 -102.12 3.10 -8.54
C ALA A 190 -102.64 2.38 -9.80
N ILE A 191 -101.86 1.44 -10.34
CA ILE A 191 -102.26 0.55 -11.45
C ILE A 191 -103.44 -0.33 -11.01
N LYS A 192 -103.35 -0.96 -9.83
CA LYS A 192 -104.45 -1.77 -9.29
C LYS A 192 -105.71 -0.94 -9.05
N GLN A 193 -105.59 0.25 -8.47
CA GLN A 193 -106.73 1.14 -8.23
C GLN A 193 -107.41 1.59 -9.54
N LYS A 194 -106.64 1.78 -10.62
CA LYS A 194 -107.21 1.99 -11.97
C LYS A 194 -107.83 0.72 -12.56
N SER A 195 -107.24 -0.45 -12.35
CA SER A 195 -107.79 -1.74 -12.77
C SER A 195 -109.14 -2.02 -12.10
N ASP A 196 -109.24 -1.84 -10.79
CA ASP A 196 -110.44 -2.05 -10.00
C ASP A 196 -111.55 -1.05 -10.42
N GLY A 197 -111.18 0.21 -10.71
CA GLY A 197 -112.08 1.20 -11.31
C GLY A 197 -112.55 0.84 -12.72
N LEU A 198 -111.68 0.25 -13.55
CA LEU A 198 -112.05 -0.25 -14.88
C LEU A 198 -113.02 -1.44 -14.77
N TYR A 199 -112.84 -2.30 -13.77
CA TYR A 199 -113.71 -3.44 -13.49
C TYR A 199 -115.10 -3.00 -13.01
N ALA A 200 -115.17 -1.97 -12.15
CA ALA A 200 -116.42 -1.34 -11.73
C ALA A 200 -117.15 -0.67 -12.92
N LEU A 201 -116.42 0.03 -13.80
CA LEU A 201 -116.98 0.61 -15.02
C LEU A 201 -117.52 -0.46 -15.97
N LYS A 202 -116.79 -1.57 -16.16
CA LYS A 202 -117.23 -2.73 -16.94
C LYS A 202 -118.53 -3.31 -16.37
N HIS A 203 -118.59 -3.57 -15.06
CA HIS A 203 -119.79 -4.11 -14.41
C HIS A 203 -120.99 -3.15 -14.51
N HIS A 204 -120.76 -1.83 -14.48
CA HIS A 204 -121.81 -0.83 -14.70
C HIS A 204 -122.34 -0.88 -16.14
N ILE A 205 -121.45 -0.97 -17.14
CA ILE A 205 -121.81 -1.15 -18.55
C ILE A 205 -122.58 -2.47 -18.76
N GLU A 206 -122.14 -3.57 -18.16
CA GLU A 206 -122.84 -4.87 -18.22
C GLU A 206 -124.24 -4.80 -17.56
N THR A 207 -124.40 -3.99 -16.50
CA THR A 207 -125.71 -3.74 -15.87
C THR A 207 -126.63 -2.92 -16.77
N ILE A 208 -126.11 -1.88 -17.44
CA ILE A 208 -126.84 -1.07 -18.43
C ILE A 208 -127.22 -1.91 -19.65
N LEU A 209 -126.33 -2.78 -20.12
CA LEU A 209 -126.60 -3.71 -21.23
C LEU A 209 -127.63 -4.79 -20.86
N LYS A 210 -127.70 -5.21 -19.58
CA LYS A 210 -128.74 -6.12 -19.11
C LYS A 210 -130.12 -5.47 -19.13
N LYS A 211 -130.26 -4.24 -18.61
CA LYS A 211 -131.52 -3.48 -18.70
C LYS A 211 -132.01 -3.31 -20.14
N HIS A 212 -131.12 -2.85 -21.04
CA HIS A 212 -131.44 -2.71 -22.47
C HIS A 212 -131.71 -4.03 -23.20
N LYS A 213 -131.51 -5.19 -22.57
CA LYS A 213 -131.86 -6.50 -23.12
C LYS A 213 -133.28 -6.94 -22.77
N GLU A 214 -133.83 -6.44 -21.66
CA GLU A 214 -135.15 -6.80 -21.15
C GLU A 214 -136.25 -5.87 -21.71
N GLU A 215 -135.92 -4.62 -22.06
CA GLU A 215 -136.84 -3.65 -22.69
C GLU A 215 -136.93 -3.78 -24.24
N LYS A 216 -136.15 -4.66 -24.87
CA LYS A 216 -136.04 -4.76 -26.34
C LYS A 216 -137.10 -5.64 -27.03
N THR A 217 -137.89 -6.42 -26.30
CA THR A 217 -138.83 -7.41 -26.88
C THR A 217 -140.25 -6.91 -27.12
N LEU A 218 -140.59 -5.65 -26.79
CA LEU A 218 -141.93 -5.07 -27.01
C LEU A 218 -141.90 -3.57 -27.37
N LEU A 219 -141.31 -3.19 -28.53
CA LEU A 219 -141.86 -2.11 -29.39
C LEU A 219 -141.18 -1.99 -30.78
N GLU A 220 -141.44 -2.93 -31.70
CA GLU A 220 -141.27 -2.64 -33.14
C GLU A 220 -142.51 -1.92 -33.72
N GLU A 221 -142.90 -0.78 -33.15
CA GLU A 221 -143.85 0.13 -33.81
C GLU A 221 -143.83 1.58 -33.27
N SER A 222 -142.76 2.35 -33.55
CA SER A 222 -142.83 3.81 -33.80
C SER A 222 -141.50 4.41 -34.29
N ILE A 223 -141.53 4.80 -35.56
CA ILE A 223 -140.50 5.40 -36.42
C ILE A 223 -139.79 6.67 -35.87
N SER A 224 -138.55 6.89 -36.35
CA SER A 224 -137.85 8.20 -36.57
C SER A 224 -136.93 8.81 -35.48
N LYS A 225 -135.62 8.87 -35.83
CA LYS A 225 -134.53 9.79 -35.36
C LYS A 225 -134.03 9.52 -33.92
N LYS A 226 -132.72 9.44 -33.66
CA LYS A 226 -131.57 10.10 -34.31
C LYS A 226 -130.38 9.18 -34.57
N ASP A 227 -129.57 9.60 -35.55
CA ASP A 227 -128.38 8.91 -36.05
C ASP A 227 -127.13 9.75 -35.75
N ASN A 228 -126.48 9.52 -34.60
CA ASN A 228 -125.28 10.29 -34.17
C ASN A 228 -124.40 9.62 -33.07
N GLU A 229 -124.92 8.66 -32.29
CA GLU A 229 -124.16 8.11 -31.15
C GLU A 229 -123.16 7.00 -31.55
N VAL A 230 -123.52 6.17 -32.54
CA VAL A 230 -122.72 4.99 -32.96
C VAL A 230 -121.35 5.40 -33.50
N SER A 231 -121.32 6.39 -34.40
CA SER A 231 -120.09 6.93 -35.00
C SER A 231 -119.11 7.53 -33.99
N ARG A 232 -119.59 7.86 -32.77
CA ARG A 232 -118.78 8.41 -31.69
C ARG A 232 -118.10 7.31 -30.85
N LEU A 233 -118.79 6.19 -30.64
CA LEU A 233 -118.26 5.03 -29.92
C LEU A 233 -117.26 4.24 -30.76
N GLU A 234 -117.54 4.04 -32.06
CA GLU A 234 -116.63 3.33 -32.96
C GLU A 234 -115.25 4.02 -33.06
N LYS A 235 -115.24 5.37 -33.09
CA LYS A 235 -114.01 6.15 -33.11
C LYS A 235 -113.19 5.99 -31.82
N ILE A 236 -113.84 6.04 -30.65
CA ILE A 236 -113.16 5.85 -29.35
C ILE A 236 -112.54 4.45 -29.26
N ARG A 237 -113.23 3.42 -29.77
CA ARG A 237 -112.71 2.05 -29.84
C ARG A 237 -111.44 1.99 -30.71
N LEU A 238 -111.48 2.58 -31.90
CA LEU A 238 -110.36 2.56 -32.86
C LEU A 238 -109.12 3.32 -32.33
N ASP A 239 -109.31 4.45 -31.65
CA ASP A 239 -108.20 5.24 -31.08
C ASP A 239 -107.59 4.56 -29.84
N GLN A 240 -108.37 3.81 -29.04
CA GLN A 240 -107.85 2.94 -27.98
C GLN A 240 -107.07 1.73 -28.51
N GLU A 241 -107.58 1.08 -29.57
CA GLU A 241 -106.97 -0.08 -30.22
C GLU A 241 -105.58 0.28 -30.79
N LYS A 242 -105.45 1.45 -31.43
CA LYS A 242 -104.16 2.01 -31.87
C LYS A 242 -103.20 2.29 -30.70
N SER A 243 -103.69 2.90 -29.61
CA SER A 243 -102.84 3.21 -28.45
C SER A 243 -102.30 1.96 -27.74
N LEU A 244 -103.06 0.86 -27.76
CA LEU A 244 -102.59 -0.44 -27.27
C LEU A 244 -101.57 -1.07 -28.22
N HIS A 245 -101.78 -1.02 -29.53
CA HIS A 245 -100.83 -1.54 -30.53
C HIS A 245 -99.47 -0.84 -30.43
N GLN A 246 -99.48 0.50 -30.36
CA GLN A 246 -98.27 1.32 -30.25
C GLN A 246 -97.48 1.01 -28.96
N LYS A 247 -98.17 0.78 -27.83
CA LYS A 247 -97.52 0.35 -26.58
C LYS A 247 -97.01 -1.09 -26.64
N SER A 248 -97.66 -1.98 -27.40
CA SER A 248 -97.15 -3.32 -27.65
C SER A 248 -95.83 -3.28 -28.44
N GLU A 249 -95.71 -2.37 -29.40
CA GLU A 249 -94.50 -2.13 -30.19
C GLU A 249 -93.37 -1.50 -29.35
N GLU A 250 -93.68 -0.53 -28.48
CA GLU A 250 -92.72 0.00 -27.48
C GLU A 250 -92.22 -1.10 -26.53
N ILE A 251 -93.11 -1.95 -26.01
CA ILE A 251 -92.73 -3.07 -25.12
C ILE A 251 -91.88 -4.10 -25.88
N GLN A 252 -92.20 -4.39 -27.14
CA GLN A 252 -91.46 -5.36 -27.95
C GLN A 252 -90.07 -4.84 -28.37
N THR A 253 -89.95 -3.57 -28.71
CA THR A 253 -88.65 -2.93 -29.01
C THR A 253 -87.79 -2.77 -27.76
N LEU A 254 -88.36 -2.40 -26.60
CA LEU A 254 -87.64 -2.41 -25.31
C LEU A 254 -87.18 -3.82 -24.92
N LYS A 255 -87.99 -4.85 -25.18
CA LYS A 255 -87.61 -6.24 -24.93
C LYS A 255 -86.46 -6.69 -25.83
N GLN A 256 -86.47 -6.32 -27.12
CA GLN A 256 -85.35 -6.57 -28.03
C GLN A 256 -84.08 -5.82 -27.59
N HIS A 257 -84.18 -4.53 -27.26
CA HIS A 257 -83.05 -3.73 -26.79
C HIS A 257 -82.41 -4.32 -25.52
N ASN A 258 -83.21 -4.68 -24.52
CA ASN A 258 -82.73 -5.35 -23.30
C ASN A 258 -82.09 -6.71 -23.58
N GLN A 259 -82.58 -7.46 -24.58
CA GLN A 259 -82.00 -8.75 -24.98
C GLN A 259 -80.65 -8.57 -25.69
N THR A 260 -80.50 -7.57 -26.56
CA THR A 260 -79.21 -7.20 -27.16
C THR A 260 -78.21 -6.74 -26.09
N MET A 261 -78.62 -5.87 -25.17
CA MET A 261 -77.79 -5.42 -24.05
C MET A 261 -77.34 -6.60 -23.17
N LEU A 262 -78.19 -7.60 -22.95
CA LEU A 262 -77.81 -8.80 -22.20
C LEU A 262 -76.70 -9.59 -22.92
N GLN A 263 -76.85 -9.81 -24.22
CA GLN A 263 -75.86 -10.53 -25.05
C GLN A 263 -74.53 -9.78 -25.13
N GLU A 264 -74.55 -8.46 -25.20
CA GLU A 264 -73.36 -7.62 -25.22
C GLU A 264 -72.64 -7.63 -23.85
N HIS A 265 -73.39 -7.59 -22.74
CA HIS A 265 -72.84 -7.81 -21.40
C HIS A 265 -72.26 -9.23 -21.21
N GLU A 266 -72.92 -10.28 -21.70
CA GLU A 266 -72.40 -11.65 -21.66
C GLU A 266 -71.10 -11.80 -22.47
N LYS A 267 -71.02 -11.15 -23.64
CA LYS A 267 -69.80 -11.11 -24.46
C LYS A 267 -68.64 -10.42 -23.74
N VAL A 268 -68.85 -9.25 -23.14
CA VAL A 268 -67.81 -8.56 -22.35
C VAL A 268 -67.38 -9.41 -21.15
N LEU A 269 -68.33 -10.07 -20.46
CA LEU A 269 -68.04 -10.91 -19.30
C LEU A 269 -67.27 -12.19 -19.69
N GLN A 270 -67.46 -12.71 -20.91
CA GLN A 270 -66.65 -13.78 -21.48
C GLN A 270 -65.23 -13.30 -21.85
N GLU A 271 -65.09 -12.13 -22.48
CA GLU A 271 -63.78 -11.54 -22.79
C GLU A 271 -62.93 -11.28 -21.52
N GLU A 272 -63.55 -10.83 -20.43
CA GLU A 272 -62.86 -10.68 -19.14
C GLU A 272 -62.46 -12.02 -18.52
N ARG A 273 -63.29 -13.08 -18.65
CA ARG A 273 -62.91 -14.44 -18.20
C ARG A 273 -61.69 -14.98 -18.95
N GLU A 274 -61.58 -14.72 -20.25
CA GLU A 274 -60.43 -15.16 -21.06
C GLU A 274 -59.16 -14.37 -20.72
N LYS A 275 -59.27 -13.08 -20.38
CA LYS A 275 -58.17 -12.29 -19.81
C LYS A 275 -57.73 -12.84 -18.45
N ILE A 276 -58.67 -13.14 -17.55
CA ILE A 276 -58.38 -13.72 -16.22
C ILE A 276 -57.67 -15.07 -16.36
N ALA A 277 -58.18 -16.00 -17.16
CA ALA A 277 -57.55 -17.30 -17.38
C ALA A 277 -56.13 -17.18 -17.99
N THR A 278 -55.90 -16.16 -18.82
CA THR A 278 -54.56 -15.84 -19.37
C THR A 278 -53.62 -15.30 -18.29
N LEU A 279 -54.12 -14.43 -17.40
CA LEU A 279 -53.35 -13.92 -16.26
C LEU A 279 -53.01 -15.02 -15.24
N GLU A 280 -53.97 -15.87 -14.88
CA GLU A 280 -53.76 -17.03 -14.00
C GLU A 280 -52.66 -17.96 -14.55
N LYS A 281 -52.71 -18.28 -15.85
CA LYS A 281 -51.69 -19.09 -16.52
C LYS A 281 -50.30 -18.45 -16.49
N ASN A 282 -50.23 -17.13 -16.62
CA ASN A 282 -48.97 -16.38 -16.51
C ASN A 282 -48.45 -16.33 -15.06
N ILE A 283 -49.34 -16.18 -14.06
CA ILE A 283 -49.00 -16.22 -12.62
C ILE A 283 -48.45 -17.60 -12.25
N ILE A 284 -49.11 -18.68 -12.66
CA ILE A 284 -48.63 -20.07 -12.43
C ILE A 284 -47.25 -20.26 -13.07
N LYS A 285 -47.05 -19.83 -14.32
CA LYS A 285 -45.72 -19.89 -14.97
C LYS A 285 -44.67 -19.11 -14.17
N LYS A 286 -45.00 -17.92 -13.67
CA LYS A 286 -44.08 -17.08 -12.89
C LYS A 286 -43.76 -17.68 -11.52
N SER A 287 -44.73 -18.32 -10.88
CA SER A 287 -44.54 -19.08 -9.63
C SER A 287 -43.53 -20.21 -9.84
N ASN A 288 -43.70 -21.01 -10.90
CA ASN A 288 -42.82 -22.14 -11.20
C ASN A 288 -41.40 -21.67 -11.60
N GLU A 289 -41.27 -20.53 -12.29
CA GLU A 289 -39.97 -19.87 -12.56
C GLU A 289 -39.27 -19.44 -11.26
N LEU A 290 -40.01 -18.92 -10.28
CA LEU A 290 -39.49 -18.50 -8.98
C LEU A 290 -39.07 -19.70 -8.10
N GLU A 291 -39.87 -20.77 -8.09
CA GLU A 291 -39.58 -22.01 -7.36
C GLU A 291 -38.30 -22.68 -7.89
N ALA A 292 -38.14 -22.74 -9.22
CA ALA A 292 -36.92 -23.23 -9.85
C ALA A 292 -35.68 -22.38 -9.49
N GLN A 293 -35.82 -21.06 -9.37
CA GLN A 293 -34.74 -20.18 -8.89
C GLN A 293 -34.41 -20.44 -7.40
N ASN A 294 -35.40 -20.64 -6.54
CA ASN A 294 -35.19 -20.96 -5.13
C ASN A 294 -34.45 -22.30 -4.95
N ILE A 295 -34.82 -23.34 -5.71
CA ILE A 295 -34.11 -24.64 -5.71
C ILE A 295 -32.65 -24.46 -6.16
N LEU A 296 -32.41 -23.65 -7.21
CA LEU A 296 -31.05 -23.35 -7.68
C LEU A 296 -30.24 -22.53 -6.65
N HIS A 297 -30.87 -21.63 -5.91
CA HIS A 297 -30.22 -20.86 -4.84
C HIS A 297 -29.89 -21.74 -3.64
N GLN A 298 -30.81 -22.62 -3.21
CA GLN A 298 -30.54 -23.58 -2.14
C GLN A 298 -29.35 -24.49 -2.51
N SER A 299 -29.34 -25.05 -3.72
CA SER A 299 -28.21 -25.88 -4.19
C SER A 299 -26.86 -25.14 -4.26
N LYS A 300 -26.86 -23.81 -4.38
CA LYS A 300 -25.64 -22.99 -4.24
C LYS A 300 -25.25 -22.80 -2.77
N ILE A 301 -26.22 -22.53 -1.89
CA ILE A 301 -26.01 -22.40 -0.44
C ILE A 301 -25.43 -23.71 0.12
N ASP A 302 -26.03 -24.86 -0.20
CA ASP A 302 -25.57 -26.18 0.24
C ASP A 302 -24.11 -26.46 -0.16
N LYS A 303 -23.70 -26.02 -1.37
CA LYS A 303 -22.32 -26.16 -1.84
C LYS A 303 -21.36 -25.22 -1.12
N LEU A 304 -21.78 -24.00 -0.81
CA LEU A 304 -20.98 -23.05 -0.02
C LEU A 304 -20.82 -23.52 1.42
N GLU A 305 -21.86 -24.09 2.02
CA GLU A 305 -21.83 -24.67 3.38
C GLU A 305 -20.87 -25.87 3.45
N ASN A 306 -20.91 -26.78 2.47
CA ASN A 306 -19.96 -27.90 2.38
C ASN A 306 -18.51 -27.41 2.16
N ASN A 307 -18.30 -26.40 1.32
CA ASN A 307 -16.98 -25.79 1.14
C ASN A 307 -16.48 -25.12 2.44
N ARG A 308 -17.37 -24.44 3.19
CA ARG A 308 -17.06 -23.84 4.50
C ARG A 308 -16.61 -24.90 5.49
N LEU A 309 -17.38 -25.99 5.63
CA LEU A 309 -17.05 -27.13 6.50
C LEU A 309 -15.74 -27.83 6.11
N SER A 310 -15.39 -27.87 4.82
CA SER A 310 -14.11 -28.42 4.35
C SER A 310 -12.93 -27.51 4.66
N LEU A 311 -13.11 -26.18 4.58
CA LEU A 311 -12.09 -25.19 4.96
C LEU A 311 -11.89 -25.14 6.47
N GLU A 312 -12.97 -25.21 7.25
CA GLU A 312 -12.97 -25.24 8.71
C GLU A 312 -12.14 -26.43 9.24
N LYS A 313 -12.31 -27.62 8.66
CA LYS A 313 -11.46 -28.80 8.96
C LYS A 313 -10.00 -28.63 8.57
N ALA A 314 -9.70 -27.98 7.44
CA ALA A 314 -8.32 -27.73 7.02
C ALA A 314 -7.62 -26.71 7.93
N ILE A 315 -8.36 -25.72 8.45
CA ILE A 315 -7.86 -24.76 9.44
C ILE A 315 -7.58 -25.47 10.77
N GLU A 316 -8.46 -26.35 11.23
CA GLU A 316 -8.26 -27.18 12.43
C GLU A 316 -6.96 -28.01 12.32
N GLN A 317 -6.76 -28.70 11.19
CA GLN A 317 -5.56 -29.51 10.93
C GLN A 317 -4.28 -28.67 10.90
N ASN A 318 -4.30 -27.50 10.25
CA ASN A 318 -3.17 -26.58 10.24
C ASN A 318 -2.85 -26.04 11.65
N ASN A 319 -3.87 -25.77 12.47
CA ASN A 319 -3.69 -25.33 13.85
C ASN A 319 -3.03 -26.43 14.71
N GLU A 320 -3.45 -27.68 14.59
CA GLU A 320 -2.77 -28.81 15.25
C GLU A 320 -1.30 -28.94 14.82
N GLU A 321 -0.99 -28.71 13.54
CA GLU A 321 0.38 -28.79 13.01
C GLU A 321 1.25 -27.64 13.52
N ILE A 322 0.71 -26.42 13.58
CA ILE A 322 1.36 -25.27 14.22
C ILE A 322 1.62 -25.54 15.71
N GLU A 323 0.69 -26.17 16.44
CA GLU A 323 0.91 -26.53 17.85
C GLU A 323 2.05 -27.56 18.02
N LYS A 324 2.12 -28.55 17.13
CA LYS A 324 3.20 -29.55 17.11
C LYS A 324 4.56 -28.91 16.78
N LEU A 325 4.60 -27.99 15.82
CA LEU A 325 5.82 -27.25 15.45
C LEU A 325 6.28 -26.30 16.57
N ASN A 326 5.36 -25.62 17.26
CA ASN A 326 5.69 -24.77 18.41
C ASN A 326 6.32 -25.58 19.55
N LYS A 327 5.73 -26.74 19.90
CA LYS A 327 6.30 -27.65 20.92
C LYS A 327 7.68 -28.19 20.55
N LEU A 328 7.90 -28.50 19.27
CA LEU A 328 9.22 -28.90 18.76
C LEU A 328 10.24 -27.76 18.88
N ASN A 329 9.85 -26.53 18.54
CA ASN A 329 10.70 -25.35 18.62
C ASN A 329 11.03 -24.97 20.07
N GLU A 330 10.07 -25.06 21.00
CA GLU A 330 10.30 -24.93 22.44
C GLU A 330 11.30 -25.97 22.97
N THR A 331 11.20 -27.22 22.49
CA THR A 331 12.12 -28.31 22.84
C THR A 331 13.53 -28.02 22.36
N MET A 332 13.72 -27.69 21.07
CA MET A 332 15.07 -27.35 20.54
C MET A 332 15.65 -26.08 21.18
N LEU A 333 14.81 -25.10 21.50
CA LEU A 333 15.25 -23.90 22.24
C LEU A 333 15.71 -24.23 23.66
N GLN A 334 15.14 -25.25 24.31
CA GLN A 334 15.60 -25.74 25.61
C GLN A 334 16.91 -26.52 25.48
N GLU A 335 17.01 -27.44 24.51
CA GLU A 335 18.25 -28.18 24.21
C GLU A 335 19.42 -27.23 23.90
N HIS A 336 19.21 -26.19 23.10
CA HIS A 336 20.24 -25.18 22.83
C HIS A 336 20.62 -24.35 24.06
N LYS A 337 19.70 -24.03 24.97
CA LYS A 337 20.05 -23.37 26.25
C LYS A 337 20.94 -24.26 27.11
N GLU A 338 20.66 -25.55 27.19
CA GLU A 338 21.45 -26.52 27.94
C GLU A 338 22.83 -26.74 27.28
N GLU A 339 22.89 -26.77 25.95
CA GLU A 339 24.14 -26.83 25.19
C GLU A 339 25.00 -25.58 25.40
N ILE A 340 24.41 -24.38 25.40
CA ILE A 340 25.08 -23.11 25.69
C ILE A 340 25.60 -23.09 27.13
N ALA A 341 24.78 -23.49 28.11
CA ALA A 341 25.21 -23.56 29.52
C ALA A 341 26.38 -24.54 29.72
N SER A 342 26.37 -25.67 29.02
CA SER A 342 27.47 -26.64 29.01
C SER A 342 28.76 -26.07 28.39
N LYS A 343 28.65 -25.40 27.23
CA LYS A 343 29.76 -24.70 26.56
C LYS A 343 30.32 -23.57 27.42
N GLU A 344 29.48 -22.81 28.12
CA GLU A 344 29.92 -21.78 29.08
C GLU A 344 30.71 -22.38 30.25
N MET A 345 30.24 -23.49 30.85
CA MET A 345 30.99 -24.16 31.92
C MET A 345 32.35 -24.66 31.41
N ALA A 346 32.40 -25.26 30.22
CA ALA A 346 33.65 -25.69 29.59
C ALA A 346 34.61 -24.51 29.34
N SER A 347 34.09 -23.37 28.86
CA SER A 347 34.86 -22.14 28.64
C SER A 347 35.43 -21.60 29.96
N LYS A 348 34.60 -21.49 31.01
CA LYS A 348 35.03 -21.01 32.35
C LYS A 348 36.09 -21.93 32.99
N VAL A 349 36.03 -23.24 32.73
CA VAL A 349 37.06 -24.20 33.15
C VAL A 349 38.37 -24.02 32.36
N LEU A 350 38.31 -23.79 31.04
CA LEU A 350 39.47 -23.51 30.22
C LEU A 350 40.14 -22.17 30.57
N GLU A 351 39.34 -21.13 30.78
CA GLU A 351 39.79 -19.80 31.21
C GLU A 351 40.52 -19.87 32.56
N LYS A 352 39.93 -20.54 33.56
CA LYS A 352 40.59 -20.80 34.85
C LYS A 352 41.94 -21.50 34.66
N LYS A 353 41.99 -22.56 33.85
CA LYS A 353 43.21 -23.34 33.58
C LYS A 353 44.28 -22.53 32.83
N HIS A 354 43.86 -21.59 31.97
CA HIS A 354 44.76 -20.65 31.30
C HIS A 354 45.32 -19.61 32.28
N ASN A 355 44.49 -19.06 33.17
CA ASN A 355 44.92 -18.12 34.21
C ASN A 355 45.90 -18.78 35.21
N GLU A 356 45.66 -20.03 35.62
CA GLU A 356 46.60 -20.83 36.42
C GLU A 356 47.95 -21.05 35.71
N MET A 357 47.94 -21.20 34.38
CA MET A 357 49.15 -21.31 33.56
C MET A 357 49.91 -19.97 33.50
N LEU A 358 49.22 -18.86 33.23
CA LEU A 358 49.79 -17.52 33.20
C LEU A 358 50.38 -17.10 34.56
N GLU A 359 49.75 -17.47 35.68
CA GLU A 359 50.29 -17.19 37.02
C GLU A 359 51.60 -17.98 37.26
N LYS A 360 51.68 -19.23 36.78
CA LYS A 360 52.89 -20.05 36.85
C LYS A 360 54.01 -19.49 35.99
N GLU A 361 53.72 -19.01 34.77
CA GLU A 361 54.69 -18.36 33.89
C GLU A 361 55.18 -17.03 34.48
N ARG A 362 54.29 -16.19 35.02
CA ARG A 362 54.66 -14.94 35.72
C ARG A 362 55.61 -15.21 36.89
N LYS A 363 55.36 -16.24 37.70
CA LYS A 363 56.28 -16.64 38.79
C LYS A 363 57.64 -17.09 38.25
N HIS A 364 57.69 -17.76 37.11
CA HIS A 364 58.94 -18.15 36.47
C HIS A 364 59.71 -16.95 35.91
N ILE A 365 59.01 -16.01 35.26
CA ILE A 365 59.58 -14.75 34.76
C ILE A 365 60.20 -13.94 35.91
N ILE A 366 59.46 -13.73 37.01
CA ILE A 366 59.97 -13.03 38.20
C ILE A 366 61.24 -13.71 38.76
N THR A 367 61.30 -15.04 38.73
CA THR A 367 62.50 -15.80 39.17
C THR A 367 63.69 -15.54 38.24
N LEU A 368 63.46 -15.43 36.92
CA LEU A 368 64.48 -15.12 35.92
C LEU A 368 64.93 -13.65 35.98
N GLU A 369 64.02 -12.71 36.24
CA GLU A 369 64.32 -11.29 36.45
C GLU A 369 65.16 -11.07 37.72
N GLN A 370 64.85 -11.79 38.81
CA GLN A 370 65.68 -11.82 40.02
C GLN A 370 67.09 -12.39 39.74
N ALA A 371 67.18 -13.48 38.97
CA ALA A 371 68.47 -14.04 38.57
C ALA A 371 69.27 -13.12 37.62
N SER A 372 68.60 -12.31 36.79
CA SER A 372 69.24 -11.31 35.92
C SER A 372 69.74 -10.12 36.74
N THR A 373 68.88 -9.50 37.55
CA THR A 373 69.26 -8.37 38.40
C THR A 373 70.38 -8.73 39.38
N GLN A 374 70.45 -9.98 39.86
CA GLN A 374 71.57 -10.44 40.69
C GLN A 374 72.88 -10.69 39.91
N LYS A 375 72.83 -10.88 38.58
CA LYS A 375 74.02 -10.76 37.70
C LYS A 375 74.38 -9.30 37.46
N ASP A 376 73.40 -8.43 37.24
CA ASP A 376 73.63 -6.99 36.99
C ASP A 376 74.24 -6.29 38.20
N ILE A 377 73.87 -6.69 39.43
CA ILE A 377 74.52 -6.25 40.67
C ILE A 377 76.00 -6.65 40.67
N LYS A 378 76.32 -7.92 40.40
CA LYS A 378 77.72 -8.40 40.33
C LYS A 378 78.52 -7.74 39.22
N LEU A 379 77.88 -7.41 38.09
CA LEU A 379 78.51 -6.65 37.01
C LEU A 379 78.79 -5.21 37.45
N LYS A 380 77.87 -4.57 38.19
CA LYS A 380 78.09 -3.23 38.78
C LYS A 380 79.16 -3.22 39.87
N GLU A 381 79.25 -4.26 40.71
CA GLU A 381 80.33 -4.43 41.67
C GLU A 381 81.70 -4.53 40.96
N LEU A 382 81.77 -5.28 39.86
CA LEU A 382 82.97 -5.40 39.03
C LEU A 382 83.31 -4.07 38.30
N ILE A 383 82.31 -3.36 37.78
CA ILE A 383 82.50 -2.03 37.17
C ILE A 383 83.02 -1.04 38.21
N ALA A 384 82.41 -0.96 39.40
CA ALA A 384 82.85 -0.08 40.48
C ALA A 384 84.29 -0.40 40.95
N SER A 385 84.71 -1.67 40.90
CA SER A 385 86.10 -2.06 41.16
C SER A 385 87.06 -1.46 40.12
N HIS A 386 86.72 -1.52 38.83
CA HIS A 386 87.53 -0.92 37.76
C HIS A 386 87.44 0.62 37.77
N GLU A 387 86.30 1.23 38.11
CA GLU A 387 86.14 2.68 38.23
C GLU A 387 87.03 3.25 39.35
N ASN A 388 87.17 2.55 40.48
CA ASN A 388 88.14 2.91 41.53
C ASN A 388 89.61 2.81 41.07
N GLU A 389 89.90 1.95 40.09
CA GLU A 389 91.23 1.80 39.49
C GLU A 389 91.49 2.89 38.43
N ILE A 390 90.46 3.23 37.63
CA ILE A 390 90.46 4.37 36.71
C ILE A 390 90.62 5.68 37.48
N HIS A 391 89.92 5.89 38.58
CA HIS A 391 90.06 7.11 39.40
C HIS A 391 91.50 7.33 39.89
N LYS A 392 92.23 6.27 40.28
CA LYS A 392 93.65 6.38 40.62
C LYS A 392 94.52 6.80 39.44
N LEU A 393 94.17 6.42 38.21
CA LEU A 393 94.86 6.85 36.99
C LEU A 393 94.45 8.29 36.60
N GLU A 394 93.20 8.67 36.85
CA GLU A 394 92.65 9.98 36.51
C GLU A 394 93.08 11.08 37.48
N ASP A 395 93.25 10.80 38.78
CA ASP A 395 93.90 11.71 39.74
C ASP A 395 95.35 12.03 39.32
N ASN A 396 96.08 11.02 38.83
CA ASN A 396 97.42 11.21 38.26
C ASN A 396 97.38 12.08 36.98
N ARG A 397 96.33 11.98 36.14
CA ARG A 397 96.13 12.90 35.01
C ARG A 397 95.76 14.31 35.47
N LEU A 398 94.89 14.45 36.47
CA LEU A 398 94.43 15.74 36.98
C LEU A 398 95.57 16.54 37.60
N SER A 399 96.52 15.87 38.25
CA SER A 399 97.78 16.48 38.72
C SER A 399 98.56 17.15 37.59
N LEU A 400 98.64 16.49 36.43
CA LEU A 400 99.27 17.02 35.20
C LEU A 400 98.45 18.17 34.57
N GLU A 401 97.13 18.01 34.49
CA GLU A 401 96.23 18.96 33.82
C GLU A 401 96.13 20.30 34.57
N LYS A 402 96.25 20.27 35.91
CA LYS A 402 96.24 21.46 36.77
C LYS A 402 97.43 22.38 36.53
N THR A 403 98.58 21.82 36.16
CA THR A 403 99.78 22.59 35.73
C THR A 403 99.58 23.28 34.37
N ILE A 404 98.67 22.79 33.53
CA ILE A 404 98.42 23.31 32.18
C ILE A 404 97.37 24.43 32.18
N LYS A 405 96.32 24.31 33.00
CA LYS A 405 95.22 25.30 33.05
C LYS A 405 95.59 26.66 33.66
N GLN A 406 96.61 26.76 34.51
CA GLN A 406 97.02 28.04 35.10
C GLN A 406 97.53 29.09 34.09
N ASN A 407 97.82 28.71 32.83
CA ASN A 407 98.41 29.61 31.83
C ASN A 407 97.40 30.28 30.87
N ASN A 408 96.09 29.98 30.92
CA ASN A 408 95.16 30.32 29.82
C ASN A 408 93.85 31.05 30.21
N GLU A 409 93.58 31.36 31.48
CA GLU A 409 92.26 31.89 31.93
C GLU A 409 92.21 33.41 32.20
N GLU A 410 93.21 34.20 31.77
CA GLU A 410 93.14 35.68 31.84
C GLU A 410 92.26 36.31 30.71
N THR A 411 91.88 35.56 29.68
CA THR A 411 91.45 36.13 28.39
C THR A 411 89.92 36.26 28.18
N TYR A 412 89.06 35.85 29.13
CA TYR A 412 87.61 35.77 28.90
C TYR A 412 86.72 36.60 29.84
N LYS A 413 87.09 37.86 30.06
CA LYS A 413 86.40 38.79 30.99
C LYS A 413 85.68 39.97 30.32
N ILE A 414 85.45 39.92 29.00
CA ILE A 414 84.88 41.04 28.21
C ILE A 414 83.83 40.56 27.19
N LYS A 415 82.66 40.06 27.65
CA LYS A 415 81.43 40.01 26.80
C LYS A 415 80.09 39.85 27.55
N GLN A 416 79.90 40.56 28.67
CA GLN A 416 78.57 40.83 29.21
C GLN A 416 78.19 42.30 29.01
N GLU A 417 76.90 42.60 29.17
CA GLU A 417 76.33 43.95 29.31
C GLU A 417 76.50 44.92 28.12
N TYR A 418 75.46 44.99 27.26
CA TYR A 418 75.15 46.26 26.59
C TYR A 418 73.64 46.50 26.40
N GLU A 419 73.01 46.04 25.32
CA GLU A 419 71.72 46.60 24.87
C GLU A 419 70.47 45.80 25.25
N GLN A 420 69.90 46.15 26.42
CA GLN A 420 68.47 45.95 26.74
C GLN A 420 67.85 47.29 27.21
N ALA A 421 67.91 48.34 26.36
CA ALA A 421 67.50 49.69 26.75
C ALA A 421 66.97 50.58 25.60
N GLN A 422 65.74 50.33 25.12
CA GLN A 422 64.80 51.27 24.47
C GLN A 422 63.51 50.46 24.17
N LYS A 423 62.34 50.67 24.80
CA LYS A 423 61.49 51.88 24.94
C LYS A 423 61.17 52.52 23.59
N GLU A 424 59.93 52.38 23.11
CA GLU A 424 58.74 53.18 23.48
C GLU A 424 58.87 54.65 23.06
N TYR A 425 57.96 55.14 22.21
CA TYR A 425 57.32 56.49 22.19
C TYR A 425 56.85 56.89 20.77
N ILE A 426 55.74 57.65 20.65
CA ILE A 426 55.10 58.17 19.41
C ILE A 426 54.53 57.06 18.49
N GLU A 427 53.23 56.82 18.32
CA GLU A 427 51.98 57.61 18.48
C GLU A 427 51.69 58.67 17.40
N SER A 428 50.92 58.30 16.37
CA SER A 428 50.06 59.18 15.55
C SER A 428 49.32 58.39 14.45
N LEU A 429 48.12 58.76 13.95
CA LEU A 429 47.10 59.73 14.38
C LEU A 429 45.78 59.43 13.61
N ARG A 430 44.62 59.39 14.30
CA ARG A 430 43.24 59.64 13.74
C ARG A 430 42.75 58.65 12.65
N LYS A 431 41.52 58.65 12.13
CA LYS A 431 40.11 58.93 12.56
C LYS A 431 39.22 58.10 11.58
N GLU A 432 37.89 58.00 11.60
CA GLU A 432 36.80 58.88 12.05
C GLU A 432 35.58 58.02 12.49
N ARG A 433 34.48 58.63 12.94
CA ARG A 433 33.34 57.94 13.58
C ARG A 433 32.00 58.59 13.19
N GLU A 434 30.89 57.89 13.49
CA GLU A 434 29.51 58.42 13.64
C GLU A 434 28.68 58.74 12.36
N LYS A 435 27.32 58.90 12.34
CA LYS A 435 26.15 58.37 13.13
C LYS A 435 24.86 59.19 12.81
N ASN A 436 23.73 58.54 12.44
CA ASN A 436 22.31 58.98 12.61
C ASN A 436 21.84 60.35 12.00
N LEU A 437 20.55 60.74 11.88
CA LEU A 437 19.23 60.07 11.66
C LEU A 437 18.09 61.14 11.50
N LEU A 438 17.11 60.95 10.59
CA LEU A 438 15.80 61.68 10.44
C LEU A 438 15.86 63.19 10.00
N LEU A 439 14.81 63.87 9.48
CA LEU A 439 13.40 64.03 9.93
C LEU A 439 12.44 64.76 8.88
N GLU A 440 11.11 64.47 8.87
CA GLU A 440 9.89 65.30 8.46
C GLU A 440 9.68 65.93 7.01
N GLU A 441 8.48 66.29 6.48
CA GLU A 441 7.04 65.82 6.58
C GLU A 441 6.01 66.43 5.53
N MET A 442 4.68 66.14 5.65
CA MET A 442 3.44 66.76 5.02
C MET A 442 2.89 66.22 3.64
N MET A 443 1.77 66.70 3.02
CA MET A 443 0.28 66.51 3.24
C MET A 443 -0.55 66.74 1.89
N ASN A 444 -1.89 66.71 1.65
CA ASN A 444 -3.16 66.68 2.44
C ASN A 444 -4.43 65.91 1.84
N LYS A 445 -5.63 66.51 1.52
CA LYS A 445 -7.04 65.89 1.39
C LYS A 445 -8.00 66.68 0.40
N LYS A 446 -9.32 66.45 0.03
CA LYS A 446 -10.50 65.57 0.37
C LYS A 446 -11.79 65.70 -0.57
N ASP A 447 -12.80 64.78 -0.49
CA ASP A 447 -14.32 64.86 -0.68
C ASP A 447 -15.15 64.72 -2.04
N LYS A 448 -16.52 64.59 -1.98
CA LYS A 448 -17.42 63.77 -2.89
C LYS A 448 -19.01 64.01 -2.85
N GLU A 449 -19.80 63.65 -3.92
CA GLU A 449 -21.20 63.01 -3.98
C GLU A 449 -22.60 63.74 -4.13
N SER A 450 -23.61 63.04 -4.77
CA SER A 450 -25.12 63.02 -4.56
C SER A 450 -26.16 63.50 -5.64
N GLU A 451 -27.47 63.19 -5.48
CA GLU A 451 -28.49 62.95 -6.56
C GLU A 451 -30.01 63.27 -6.24
N LYS A 452 -30.92 63.13 -7.25
CA LYS A 452 -32.42 62.92 -7.26
C LYS A 452 -33.45 64.08 -7.32
N GLN A 453 -34.27 64.11 -8.41
CA GLN A 453 -35.77 64.08 -8.40
C GLN A 453 -36.40 64.21 -9.81
N LYS A 454 -37.28 63.27 -10.22
CA LYS A 454 -38.55 63.46 -11.00
C LYS A 454 -39.15 62.13 -11.52
N ARG A 455 -40.27 61.68 -10.94
CA ARG A 455 -41.15 60.65 -11.53
C ARG A 455 -42.30 61.34 -12.29
N VAL A 456 -42.75 60.74 -13.41
CA VAL A 456 -44.14 60.80 -13.95
C VAL A 456 -44.28 60.00 -15.25
N SER A 457 -43.21 59.86 -16.06
CA SER A 457 -43.21 58.98 -17.26
C SER A 457 -43.13 57.48 -16.94
N GLN A 458 -43.01 57.13 -15.66
CA GLN A 458 -42.69 55.80 -15.14
C GLN A 458 -43.59 54.72 -15.76
N SER A 459 -44.92 54.85 -15.64
CA SER A 459 -45.89 53.80 -16.02
C SER A 459 -45.86 53.29 -17.49
N LYS A 460 -45.29 54.04 -18.45
CA LYS A 460 -45.07 53.56 -19.83
C LYS A 460 -43.64 53.06 -20.10
N ILE A 461 -42.70 53.45 -19.25
CA ILE A 461 -41.34 52.93 -19.22
C ILE A 461 -41.37 51.55 -18.52
N ASP A 462 -42.01 51.45 -17.36
CA ASP A 462 -42.15 50.24 -16.54
C ASP A 462 -42.56 49.02 -17.37
N LYS A 463 -43.61 49.13 -18.21
CA LYS A 463 -44.10 48.02 -19.05
C LYS A 463 -43.18 47.63 -20.22
N LEU A 464 -42.26 48.50 -20.61
CA LEU A 464 -41.22 48.19 -21.60
C LEU A 464 -39.94 47.66 -20.93
N GLU A 465 -39.66 48.08 -19.70
CA GLU A 465 -38.60 47.53 -18.84
C GLU A 465 -38.98 46.13 -18.33
N GLU A 466 -40.26 45.86 -18.04
CA GLU A 466 -40.81 44.54 -17.70
C GLU A 466 -40.63 43.56 -18.88
N ALA A 467 -41.03 43.98 -20.09
CA ALA A 467 -40.81 43.25 -21.36
C ALA A 467 -39.36 43.33 -21.90
N HIS A 468 -38.42 43.89 -21.14
CA HIS A 468 -36.97 43.82 -21.35
C HIS A 468 -36.35 42.84 -20.33
N LEU A 469 -36.75 42.94 -19.06
CA LEU A 469 -36.39 42.03 -17.99
C LEU A 469 -36.83 40.58 -18.27
N GLU A 470 -37.95 40.39 -18.97
CA GLU A 470 -38.42 39.06 -19.39
C GLU A 470 -37.51 38.44 -20.46
N LEU A 471 -37.11 39.20 -21.49
CA LEU A 471 -36.09 38.75 -22.46
C LEU A 471 -34.71 38.53 -21.80
N GLU A 472 -34.37 39.34 -20.79
CA GLU A 472 -33.12 39.19 -20.03
C GLU A 472 -33.13 37.93 -19.14
N LYS A 473 -34.30 37.44 -18.72
CA LYS A 473 -34.45 36.11 -18.10
C LYS A 473 -34.35 34.99 -19.13
N GLU A 474 -34.96 35.16 -20.30
CA GLU A 474 -34.94 34.17 -21.40
C GLU A 474 -33.51 33.91 -21.89
N MET A 475 -32.68 34.95 -22.01
CA MET A 475 -31.24 34.81 -22.25
C MET A 475 -30.55 33.96 -21.17
N LYS A 476 -30.77 34.27 -19.89
CA LYS A 476 -30.15 33.56 -18.75
C LYS A 476 -30.63 32.11 -18.62
N GLN A 477 -31.81 31.78 -19.14
CA GLN A 477 -32.31 30.41 -19.23
C GLN A 477 -31.57 29.62 -20.32
N LYS A 478 -31.27 30.22 -21.48
CA LYS A 478 -30.48 29.59 -22.54
C LYS A 478 -29.00 29.39 -22.19
N ASP A 479 -28.43 30.31 -21.40
CA ASP A 479 -27.11 30.10 -20.79
C ASP A 479 -27.11 28.85 -19.87
N ALA A 480 -28.18 28.63 -19.08
CA ALA A 480 -28.29 27.50 -18.17
C ALA A 480 -28.39 26.14 -18.88
N GLU A 481 -29.11 26.05 -20.00
CA GLU A 481 -29.17 24.83 -20.82
C GLU A 481 -27.78 24.46 -21.39
N THR A 482 -27.03 25.47 -21.87
CA THR A 482 -25.65 25.30 -22.36
C THR A 482 -24.70 24.80 -21.25
N ILE A 483 -24.86 25.31 -20.02
CA ILE A 483 -24.09 24.87 -18.84
C ILE A 483 -24.29 23.38 -18.54
N VAL A 484 -25.50 22.83 -18.73
CA VAL A 484 -25.77 21.40 -18.48
C VAL A 484 -24.98 20.51 -19.44
N LEU A 485 -24.96 20.79 -20.75
CA LEU A 485 -24.14 20.02 -21.69
C LEU A 485 -22.65 20.12 -21.36
N GLN A 486 -22.15 21.32 -21.01
CA GLN A 486 -20.76 21.51 -20.62
C GLN A 486 -20.39 20.75 -19.32
N GLN A 487 -21.33 20.61 -18.38
CA GLN A 487 -21.16 19.78 -17.18
C GLN A 487 -21.12 18.28 -17.53
N THR A 488 -22.06 17.78 -18.33
CA THR A 488 -22.05 16.38 -18.81
C THR A 488 -20.76 16.04 -19.54
N LEU A 489 -20.33 16.89 -20.49
CA LEU A 489 -19.06 16.72 -21.22
C LEU A 489 -17.85 16.65 -20.29
N THR A 490 -17.88 17.36 -19.16
CA THR A 490 -16.79 17.35 -18.17
C THR A 490 -16.77 16.03 -17.39
N MET A 491 -17.93 15.55 -16.93
CA MET A 491 -18.04 14.26 -16.23
C MET A 491 -17.61 13.07 -17.10
N GLU A 492 -18.00 13.04 -18.38
CA GLU A 492 -17.65 11.97 -19.30
C GLU A 492 -16.13 11.90 -19.56
N LYS A 493 -15.48 13.07 -19.73
CA LYS A 493 -14.01 13.17 -19.86
C LYS A 493 -13.27 12.74 -18.60
N GLU A 494 -13.76 13.13 -17.43
CA GLU A 494 -13.15 12.81 -16.15
C GLU A 494 -13.31 11.31 -15.81
N THR A 495 -14.46 10.73 -16.14
CA THR A 495 -14.71 9.28 -16.10
C THR A 495 -13.76 8.52 -17.02
N ASN A 496 -13.58 8.97 -18.27
CA ASN A 496 -12.73 8.27 -19.23
C ASN A 496 -11.26 8.25 -18.80
N LYS A 497 -10.78 9.37 -18.23
CA LYS A 497 -9.41 9.53 -17.72
C LYS A 497 -9.08 8.55 -16.57
N GLU A 498 -10.04 8.23 -15.71
CA GLU A 498 -9.81 7.25 -14.63
C GLU A 498 -9.74 5.81 -15.19
N VAL A 499 -10.50 5.49 -16.25
CA VAL A 499 -10.39 4.21 -16.97
C VAL A 499 -9.03 4.06 -17.68
N GLU A 500 -8.52 5.12 -18.31
CA GLU A 500 -7.16 5.12 -18.90
C GLU A 500 -6.06 4.86 -17.86
N LYS A 501 -6.22 5.43 -16.66
CA LYS A 501 -5.32 5.22 -15.51
C LYS A 501 -5.41 3.80 -14.95
N GLU A 502 -6.60 3.18 -14.92
CA GLU A 502 -6.75 1.77 -14.55
C GLU A 502 -6.10 0.84 -15.58
N ILE A 503 -6.22 1.13 -16.89
CA ILE A 503 -5.50 0.43 -17.97
C ILE A 503 -3.98 0.52 -17.76
N TYR A 504 -3.45 1.69 -17.37
CA TYR A 504 -2.02 1.87 -17.08
C TYR A 504 -1.57 0.97 -15.92
N ASN A 505 -2.27 1.04 -14.78
CA ASN A 505 -1.94 0.26 -13.57
C ASN A 505 -1.97 -1.26 -13.84
N LEU A 506 -2.93 -1.74 -14.64
CA LEU A 506 -3.01 -3.15 -15.03
C LEU A 506 -1.86 -3.56 -15.97
N LYS A 507 -1.43 -2.69 -16.89
CA LYS A 507 -0.25 -2.95 -17.76
C LYS A 507 1.05 -3.01 -16.97
N GLU A 508 1.24 -2.12 -15.99
CA GLU A 508 2.41 -2.11 -15.10
C GLU A 508 2.46 -3.34 -14.16
N THR A 509 1.30 -3.72 -13.61
CA THR A 509 1.15 -4.95 -12.81
C THR A 509 1.47 -6.20 -13.64
N LEU A 510 0.98 -6.26 -14.89
CA LEU A 510 1.24 -7.35 -15.82
C LEU A 510 2.72 -7.46 -16.21
N ALA A 511 3.40 -6.33 -16.42
CA ALA A 511 4.85 -6.29 -16.69
C ALA A 511 5.65 -6.82 -15.48
N THR A 512 5.34 -6.30 -14.28
CA THR A 512 6.00 -6.68 -13.03
C THR A 512 5.85 -8.18 -12.73
N GLN A 513 4.68 -8.77 -12.97
CA GLN A 513 4.49 -10.22 -12.81
C GLN A 513 5.28 -11.04 -13.84
N LYS A 514 5.33 -10.61 -15.11
CA LYS A 514 6.13 -11.29 -16.16
C LYS A 514 7.63 -11.26 -15.88
N GLU A 515 8.13 -10.21 -15.23
CA GLU A 515 9.54 -10.13 -14.84
C GLU A 515 9.85 -11.04 -13.64
N LYS A 516 9.04 -11.00 -12.58
CA LYS A 516 9.18 -11.92 -11.43
C LYS A 516 9.11 -13.39 -11.85
N MET A 517 8.25 -13.74 -12.82
CA MET A 517 8.20 -15.08 -13.43
C MET A 517 9.53 -15.48 -14.08
N LYS A 518 10.17 -14.60 -14.87
CA LYS A 518 11.46 -14.91 -15.51
C LYS A 518 12.54 -15.22 -14.48
N THR A 519 12.61 -14.44 -13.41
CA THR A 519 13.56 -14.66 -12.31
C THR A 519 13.30 -16.00 -11.63
N GLN A 520 12.04 -16.31 -11.28
CA GLN A 520 11.68 -17.58 -10.64
C GLN A 520 11.94 -18.80 -11.54
N GLU A 521 11.64 -18.73 -12.85
CA GLU A 521 11.99 -19.78 -13.80
C GLU A 521 13.51 -19.96 -13.94
N SER A 522 14.29 -18.88 -13.87
CA SER A 522 15.75 -18.96 -13.90
C SER A 522 16.31 -19.67 -12.66
N VAL A 523 15.77 -19.41 -11.47
CA VAL A 523 16.19 -20.06 -10.21
C VAL A 523 15.90 -21.56 -10.27
N TYR A 524 14.67 -21.97 -10.59
CA TYR A 524 14.33 -23.39 -10.67
C TYR A 524 15.13 -24.15 -11.75
N LYS A 525 15.49 -23.50 -12.87
CA LYS A 525 16.40 -24.09 -13.87
C LYS A 525 17.81 -24.30 -13.32
N GLN A 526 18.32 -23.38 -12.51
CA GLN A 526 19.64 -23.53 -11.87
C GLN A 526 19.65 -24.65 -10.83
N GLU A 527 18.57 -24.78 -10.03
CA GLU A 527 18.40 -25.92 -9.11
C GLU A 527 18.38 -27.27 -9.86
N ILE A 528 17.61 -27.36 -10.95
CA ILE A 528 17.52 -28.58 -11.77
C ILE A 528 18.87 -28.94 -12.41
N GLU A 529 19.61 -27.97 -12.92
CA GLU A 529 20.96 -28.19 -13.45
C GLU A 529 21.98 -28.58 -12.37
N ALA A 530 21.83 -28.10 -11.13
CA ALA A 530 22.65 -28.52 -10.00
C ALA A 530 22.36 -29.99 -9.63
N MET A 531 21.08 -30.36 -9.44
CA MET A 531 20.68 -31.73 -9.14
C MET A 531 21.08 -32.72 -10.25
N LYS A 532 20.99 -32.33 -11.53
CA LYS A 532 21.44 -33.16 -12.67
C LYS A 532 22.97 -33.39 -12.65
N LYS A 533 23.76 -32.39 -12.26
CA LYS A 533 25.23 -32.55 -12.07
C LYS A 533 25.57 -33.44 -10.87
N GLU A 534 24.84 -33.30 -9.77
CA GLU A 534 25.04 -34.16 -8.59
C GLU A 534 24.70 -35.62 -8.88
N LYS A 535 23.58 -35.86 -9.59
CA LYS A 535 23.22 -37.20 -10.09
C LYS A 535 24.35 -37.83 -10.92
N LEU A 536 24.88 -37.09 -11.90
CA LEU A 536 25.97 -37.55 -12.77
C LEU A 536 27.27 -37.86 -12.00
N ILE A 537 27.55 -37.11 -10.93
CA ILE A 537 28.71 -37.37 -10.04
C ILE A 537 28.50 -38.65 -9.22
N LEU A 538 27.27 -38.94 -8.78
CA LEU A 538 26.94 -40.17 -8.06
C LEU A 538 26.95 -41.39 -8.97
N GLU A 539 26.36 -41.29 -10.17
CA GLU A 539 26.40 -42.33 -11.21
C GLU A 539 27.85 -42.71 -11.54
N LYS A 540 28.74 -41.73 -11.77
CA LYS A 540 30.16 -42.01 -12.01
C LYS A 540 30.87 -42.67 -10.81
N LYS A 541 30.54 -42.29 -9.56
CA LYS A 541 31.11 -42.95 -8.36
C LYS A 541 30.65 -44.40 -8.23
N ILE A 542 29.46 -44.74 -8.72
CA ILE A 542 28.99 -46.13 -8.80
C ILE A 542 29.85 -46.88 -9.81
N ASP A 543 30.02 -46.37 -11.03
CA ASP A 543 30.87 -46.98 -12.07
C ASP A 543 32.31 -47.23 -11.60
N ASP A 544 32.95 -46.21 -11.00
CA ASP A 544 34.33 -46.30 -10.49
C ASP A 544 34.46 -47.37 -9.37
N ASN A 545 33.44 -47.51 -8.50
CA ASN A 545 33.40 -48.55 -7.47
C ASN A 545 33.09 -49.95 -8.02
N GLU A 546 32.20 -50.09 -9.01
CA GLU A 546 31.94 -51.37 -9.69
C GLU A 546 33.21 -51.88 -10.41
N ILE A 547 33.99 -50.96 -11.01
CA ILE A 547 35.31 -51.27 -11.58
C ILE A 547 36.29 -51.76 -10.50
N LEU A 548 36.35 -51.12 -9.33
CA LEU A 548 37.20 -51.56 -8.21
C LEU A 548 36.81 -52.96 -7.71
N ILE A 549 35.53 -53.24 -7.53
CA ILE A 549 35.02 -54.58 -7.16
C ILE A 549 35.39 -55.61 -8.23
N ALA A 550 35.26 -55.28 -9.51
CA ALA A 550 35.65 -56.16 -10.62
C ALA A 550 37.17 -56.42 -10.67
N GLN A 551 38.01 -55.51 -10.16
CA GLN A 551 39.44 -55.74 -9.98
C GLN A 551 39.73 -56.61 -8.74
N LEU A 552 39.09 -56.33 -7.59
CA LEU A 552 39.24 -57.12 -6.37
C LEU A 552 38.82 -58.58 -6.58
N LYS A 553 37.68 -58.84 -7.22
CA LYS A 553 37.22 -60.21 -7.58
C LYS A 553 38.17 -60.93 -8.55
N LYS A 554 38.98 -60.21 -9.35
CA LYS A 554 40.09 -60.80 -10.14
C LYS A 554 41.33 -61.13 -9.28
N VAL A 555 41.64 -60.30 -8.27
CA VAL A 555 42.73 -60.58 -7.31
C VAL A 555 42.37 -61.76 -6.41
N GLU A 556 41.14 -61.81 -5.91
CA GLU A 556 40.59 -62.90 -5.09
C GLU A 556 40.73 -64.26 -5.80
N LYS A 557 40.32 -64.35 -7.08
CA LYS A 557 40.52 -65.56 -7.89
C LYS A 557 41.99 -65.97 -7.99
N LYS A 558 42.92 -65.00 -8.17
CA LYS A 558 44.37 -65.28 -8.22
C LYS A 558 44.91 -65.80 -6.88
N VAL A 559 44.44 -65.26 -5.75
CA VAL A 559 44.81 -65.73 -4.39
C VAL A 559 44.31 -67.16 -4.20
N LYS A 560 43.01 -67.42 -4.44
CA LYS A 560 42.40 -68.76 -4.34
C LYS A 560 43.09 -69.81 -5.21
N THR A 561 43.49 -69.46 -6.44
CA THR A 561 44.23 -70.40 -7.31
C THR A 561 45.66 -70.70 -6.85
N LYS A 562 46.35 -69.77 -6.16
CA LYS A 562 47.69 -70.03 -5.60
C LYS A 562 47.67 -70.97 -4.39
N ASN A 563 46.52 -71.13 -3.74
CA ASN A 563 46.40 -71.85 -2.47
C ASN A 563 46.58 -73.38 -2.60
N LYS A 564 46.48 -73.96 -3.80
CA LYS A 564 46.59 -75.42 -4.02
C LYS A 564 47.99 -76.03 -3.82
N ASN A 565 49.05 -75.23 -3.67
CA ASN A 565 50.42 -75.67 -3.92
C ASN A 565 51.45 -75.44 -2.77
N ASN A 566 51.07 -75.00 -1.56
CA ASN A 566 52.08 -74.59 -0.55
C ASN A 566 51.72 -74.83 0.93
N SER A 567 52.73 -74.72 1.79
CA SER A 567 52.76 -75.10 3.22
C SER A 567 51.84 -74.31 4.16
N ILE A 568 51.49 -74.94 5.30
CA ILE A 568 50.53 -74.51 6.33
C ILE A 568 50.80 -73.08 6.85
N THR A 569 52.05 -72.68 7.10
CA THR A 569 52.38 -71.32 7.56
C THR A 569 52.22 -70.22 6.50
N PHE A 570 51.96 -70.60 5.25
CA PHE A 570 51.55 -69.69 4.18
C PHE A 570 50.02 -69.55 4.11
N GLU A 571 49.28 -70.60 4.50
CA GLU A 571 47.82 -70.73 4.41
C GLU A 571 47.09 -69.72 5.30
N GLU A 572 47.59 -69.49 6.52
CA GLU A 572 47.03 -68.49 7.45
C GLU A 572 47.21 -67.05 6.96
N LYS A 573 48.37 -66.74 6.35
CA LYS A 573 48.63 -65.46 5.68
C LYS A 573 47.80 -65.27 4.41
N ILE A 574 47.38 -66.36 3.76
CA ILE A 574 46.43 -66.33 2.63
C ILE A 574 45.02 -66.05 3.14
N LYS A 575 44.52 -66.80 4.14
CA LYS A 575 43.20 -66.56 4.76
C LYS A 575 43.01 -65.12 5.23
N ASN A 576 44.02 -64.52 5.86
CA ASN A 576 43.93 -63.14 6.30
C ASN A 576 43.84 -62.13 5.13
N LYS A 577 44.48 -62.42 3.99
CA LYS A 577 44.33 -61.61 2.77
C LYS A 577 42.98 -61.81 2.08
N GLU A 578 42.44 -63.02 2.07
CA GLU A 578 41.10 -63.28 1.55
C GLU A 578 40.02 -62.57 2.39
N LYS A 579 40.18 -62.55 3.72
CA LYS A 579 39.32 -61.79 4.65
C LYS A 579 39.34 -60.29 4.33
N ILE A 580 40.52 -59.68 4.21
CA ILE A 580 40.65 -58.25 3.89
C ILE A 580 40.01 -57.90 2.54
N ILE A 581 40.18 -58.74 1.50
CA ILE A 581 39.55 -58.52 0.18
C ILE A 581 38.02 -58.65 0.27
N LEU A 582 37.50 -59.57 1.09
CA LEU A 582 36.06 -59.73 1.30
C LEU A 582 35.46 -58.53 2.04
N GLU A 583 36.15 -58.03 3.08
CA GLU A 583 35.75 -56.84 3.85
C GLU A 583 35.78 -55.57 2.97
N GLN A 584 36.76 -55.45 2.07
CA GLN A 584 36.81 -54.37 1.07
C GLN A 584 35.68 -54.46 0.05
N ASN A 585 35.41 -55.65 -0.52
CA ASN A 585 34.27 -55.84 -1.44
C ASN A 585 32.94 -55.46 -0.78
N LEU A 586 32.69 -55.92 0.46
CA LEU A 586 31.46 -55.64 1.19
C LEU A 586 31.27 -54.15 1.48
N MET A 587 32.37 -53.43 1.76
CA MET A 587 32.36 -51.97 1.97
C MET A 587 32.00 -51.23 0.67
N TYR A 588 32.64 -51.57 -0.47
CA TYR A 588 32.30 -50.96 -1.76
C TYR A 588 30.87 -51.29 -2.23
N GLU A 589 30.40 -52.53 -2.04
CA GLU A 589 29.01 -52.92 -2.37
C GLU A 589 27.99 -52.13 -1.53
N LYS A 590 28.27 -51.86 -0.25
CA LYS A 590 27.45 -51.00 0.61
C LYS A 590 27.44 -49.54 0.15
N THR A 591 28.60 -48.97 -0.20
CA THR A 591 28.69 -47.59 -0.71
C THR A 591 28.02 -47.41 -2.08
N ILE A 592 28.06 -48.42 -2.95
CA ILE A 592 27.28 -48.40 -4.20
C ILE A 592 25.78 -48.33 -3.91
N GLU A 593 25.26 -49.18 -3.01
CA GLU A 593 23.83 -49.19 -2.71
C GLU A 593 23.39 -47.86 -2.06
N GLU A 594 24.19 -47.30 -1.15
CA GLU A 594 23.96 -45.96 -0.58
C GLU A 594 23.86 -44.88 -1.68
N HIS A 595 24.82 -44.83 -2.60
CA HIS A 595 24.77 -43.90 -3.75
C HIS A 595 23.59 -44.18 -4.68
N ARG A 596 23.19 -45.45 -4.88
CA ARG A 596 22.07 -45.86 -5.73
C ARG A 596 20.74 -45.36 -5.16
N GLN A 597 20.55 -45.46 -3.85
CA GLN A 597 19.39 -44.91 -3.14
C GLN A 597 19.36 -43.36 -3.18
N THR A 598 20.52 -42.69 -3.02
CA THR A 598 20.60 -41.22 -3.20
C THR A 598 20.22 -40.81 -4.63
N THR A 599 20.70 -41.55 -5.63
CA THR A 599 20.43 -41.30 -7.06
C THR A 599 18.94 -41.43 -7.40
N LEU A 600 18.27 -42.46 -6.89
CA LEU A 600 16.82 -42.65 -7.00
C LEU A 600 16.02 -41.52 -6.33
N SER A 601 16.47 -41.04 -5.18
CA SER A 601 15.84 -39.92 -4.48
C SER A 601 15.94 -38.61 -5.28
N LEU A 602 17.14 -38.29 -5.81
CA LEU A 602 17.36 -37.14 -6.69
C LEU A 602 16.52 -37.20 -7.97
N GLU A 603 16.39 -38.38 -8.59
CA GLU A 603 15.58 -38.57 -9.80
C GLU A 603 14.09 -38.34 -9.56
N LYS A 604 13.57 -38.76 -8.39
CA LYS A 604 12.21 -38.42 -7.98
C LYS A 604 12.04 -36.92 -7.75
N MET A 605 12.93 -36.29 -6.97
CA MET A 605 12.85 -34.85 -6.68
C MET A 605 12.94 -33.98 -7.93
N LEU A 606 13.75 -34.39 -8.92
CA LEU A 606 13.80 -33.77 -10.25
C LEU A 606 12.45 -33.86 -10.98
N THR A 607 11.81 -35.03 -10.96
CA THR A 607 10.51 -35.26 -11.62
C THR A 607 9.39 -34.44 -10.96
N ASP A 608 9.39 -34.37 -9.62
CA ASP A 608 8.42 -33.60 -8.84
C ASP A 608 8.61 -32.08 -9.13
N LYS A 609 9.85 -31.57 -9.13
CA LYS A 609 10.19 -30.17 -9.48
C LYS A 609 9.84 -29.79 -10.93
N GLU A 610 10.14 -30.66 -11.91
CA GLU A 610 9.80 -30.42 -13.31
C GLU A 610 8.28 -30.37 -13.54
N THR A 611 7.52 -31.14 -12.74
CA THR A 611 6.04 -31.10 -12.72
C THR A 611 5.51 -29.81 -12.08
N GLU A 612 6.09 -29.38 -10.96
CA GLU A 612 5.73 -28.13 -10.26
C GLU A 612 5.88 -26.90 -11.19
N ILE A 613 7.00 -26.81 -11.92
CA ILE A 613 7.24 -25.73 -12.90
C ILE A 613 6.17 -25.71 -13.99
N MET A 614 5.75 -26.87 -14.49
CA MET A 614 4.68 -26.97 -15.50
C MET A 614 3.33 -26.48 -14.96
N ALA A 615 2.98 -26.83 -13.72
CA ALA A 615 1.77 -26.38 -13.07
C ALA A 615 1.78 -24.85 -12.84
N LEU A 616 2.89 -24.31 -12.32
CA LEU A 616 3.08 -22.87 -12.10
C LEU A 616 2.95 -22.08 -13.41
N LYS A 617 3.60 -22.52 -14.48
CA LYS A 617 3.49 -21.88 -15.80
C LYS A 617 2.05 -21.81 -16.29
N LYS A 618 1.31 -22.91 -16.22
CA LYS A 618 -0.08 -22.97 -16.67
C LYS A 618 -0.98 -21.99 -15.90
N VAL A 619 -0.88 -21.99 -14.56
CA VAL A 619 -1.66 -21.09 -13.70
C VAL A 619 -1.32 -19.61 -13.96
N GLN A 620 -0.06 -19.28 -14.25
CA GLN A 620 0.32 -17.91 -14.60
C GLN A 620 -0.13 -17.51 -16.02
N GLU A 621 -0.06 -18.41 -17.00
CA GLU A 621 -0.53 -18.14 -18.37
C GLU A 621 -2.03 -17.84 -18.39
N ASP A 622 -2.83 -18.58 -17.62
CA ASP A 622 -4.28 -18.34 -17.51
C ASP A 622 -4.60 -17.02 -16.76
N ARG A 623 -3.79 -16.63 -15.77
CA ARG A 623 -3.86 -15.28 -15.17
C ARG A 623 -3.49 -14.18 -16.17
N PHE A 624 -2.46 -14.37 -16.99
CA PHE A 624 -2.08 -13.40 -18.02
C PHE A 624 -3.16 -13.24 -19.10
N LYS A 625 -3.80 -14.34 -19.53
CA LYS A 625 -4.97 -14.28 -20.43
C LYS A 625 -6.11 -13.46 -19.83
N LYS A 626 -6.42 -13.64 -18.53
CA LYS A 626 -7.43 -12.82 -17.84
C LYS A 626 -7.04 -11.34 -17.88
N PHE A 627 -5.84 -10.97 -17.44
CA PHE A 627 -5.38 -9.57 -17.44
C PHE A 627 -5.40 -8.93 -18.83
N THR A 628 -5.00 -9.67 -19.88
CA THR A 628 -5.05 -9.17 -21.26
C THR A 628 -6.49 -8.90 -21.70
N TYR A 629 -7.41 -9.85 -21.48
CA TYR A 629 -8.84 -9.67 -21.79
C TYR A 629 -9.47 -8.49 -21.03
N GLU A 630 -9.09 -8.29 -19.77
CA GLU A 630 -9.54 -7.20 -18.92
C GLU A 630 -9.05 -5.85 -19.47
N ILE A 631 -7.76 -5.75 -19.81
CA ILE A 631 -7.13 -4.59 -20.47
C ILE A 631 -7.76 -4.28 -21.85
N ASP A 632 -8.09 -5.29 -22.64
CA ASP A 632 -8.74 -5.11 -23.96
C ASP A 632 -10.20 -4.66 -23.80
N THR A 633 -10.90 -5.16 -22.78
CA THR A 633 -12.27 -4.73 -22.46
C THR A 633 -12.31 -3.25 -22.06
N LEU A 634 -11.40 -2.82 -21.17
CA LEU A 634 -11.28 -1.41 -20.77
C LEU A 634 -10.92 -0.51 -21.98
N GLN A 635 -9.99 -0.93 -22.85
CA GLN A 635 -9.63 -0.15 -24.06
C GLN A 635 -10.81 0.04 -25.02
N ASN A 636 -11.67 -0.97 -25.19
CA ASN A 636 -12.89 -0.84 -25.99
C ASN A 636 -13.90 0.13 -25.36
N MET A 637 -13.97 0.21 -24.03
CA MET A 637 -14.77 1.25 -23.36
C MET A 637 -14.17 2.65 -23.56
N VAL A 638 -12.85 2.83 -23.42
CA VAL A 638 -12.20 4.13 -23.68
C VAL A 638 -12.47 4.63 -25.10
N LYS A 639 -12.42 3.73 -26.10
CA LYS A 639 -12.76 4.06 -27.49
C LYS A 639 -14.21 4.55 -27.63
N LYS A 640 -15.17 3.82 -27.06
CA LYS A 640 -16.60 4.19 -27.09
C LYS A 640 -16.89 5.49 -26.33
N ASN A 641 -16.19 5.72 -25.21
CA ASN A 641 -16.30 6.96 -24.44
C ASN A 641 -15.76 8.15 -25.24
N ASN A 642 -14.63 8.00 -25.93
CA ASN A 642 -14.10 9.05 -26.83
C ASN A 642 -15.07 9.33 -27.99
N GLU A 643 -15.63 8.31 -28.64
CA GLU A 643 -16.70 8.48 -29.64
C GLU A 643 -17.93 9.22 -29.06
N THR A 644 -18.26 8.98 -27.79
CA THR A 644 -19.37 9.67 -27.10
C THR A 644 -19.01 11.14 -26.80
N ILE A 645 -17.78 11.40 -26.37
CA ILE A 645 -17.24 12.74 -26.10
C ILE A 645 -17.21 13.58 -27.38
N GLU A 646 -16.71 13.04 -28.50
CA GLU A 646 -16.68 13.73 -29.81
C GLU A 646 -18.10 14.13 -30.27
N ASN A 647 -19.09 13.25 -30.10
CA ASN A 647 -20.49 13.56 -30.40
C ASN A 647 -21.07 14.64 -29.47
N LEU A 648 -20.74 14.62 -28.17
CA LEU A 648 -21.14 15.67 -27.23
C LEU A 648 -20.48 17.02 -27.54
N GLU A 649 -19.20 17.04 -27.95
CA GLU A 649 -18.51 18.26 -28.39
C GLU A 649 -19.14 18.84 -29.65
N ALA A 650 -19.45 18.00 -30.64
CA ALA A 650 -20.14 18.43 -31.85
C ALA A 650 -21.55 18.99 -31.56
N SER A 651 -22.31 18.33 -30.68
CA SER A 651 -23.63 18.80 -30.25
C SER A 651 -23.55 20.15 -29.52
N HIS A 652 -22.66 20.26 -28.52
CA HIS A 652 -22.45 21.49 -27.77
C HIS A 652 -21.97 22.64 -28.67
N HIS A 653 -21.08 22.37 -29.64
CA HIS A 653 -20.63 23.38 -30.59
C HIS A 653 -21.78 23.87 -31.50
N SER A 654 -22.61 22.97 -32.01
CA SER A 654 -23.79 23.33 -32.80
C SER A 654 -24.82 24.13 -31.98
N GLU A 655 -25.01 23.77 -30.71
CA GLU A 655 -25.92 24.47 -29.81
C GLU A 655 -25.41 25.86 -29.40
N MET A 656 -24.09 26.01 -29.17
CA MET A 656 -23.46 27.32 -28.99
C MET A 656 -23.63 28.23 -30.22
N ILE A 657 -23.59 27.70 -31.44
CA ILE A 657 -23.84 28.47 -32.67
C ILE A 657 -25.31 28.92 -32.72
N ASN A 658 -26.26 28.00 -32.55
CA ASN A 658 -27.69 28.32 -32.55
C ASN A 658 -28.06 29.34 -31.46
N ASN A 659 -27.55 29.16 -30.24
CA ASN A 659 -27.77 30.08 -29.13
C ASN A 659 -27.15 31.45 -29.39
N ARG A 660 -26.00 31.53 -30.08
CA ARG A 660 -25.39 32.80 -30.50
C ARG A 660 -26.24 33.55 -31.53
N GLU A 661 -26.74 32.87 -32.56
CA GLU A 661 -27.63 33.48 -33.57
C GLU A 661 -28.94 33.98 -32.94
N TYR A 662 -29.51 33.21 -32.00
CA TYR A 662 -30.67 33.61 -31.24
C TYR A 662 -30.39 34.81 -30.31
N ILE A 663 -29.26 34.81 -29.60
CA ILE A 663 -28.82 35.94 -28.76
C ILE A 663 -28.57 37.20 -29.59
N ASP A 664 -27.96 37.11 -30.76
CA ASP A 664 -27.73 38.26 -31.65
C ASP A 664 -29.06 38.80 -32.23
N THR A 665 -30.05 37.93 -32.45
CA THR A 665 -31.44 38.32 -32.79
C THR A 665 -32.12 39.05 -31.61
N LEU A 666 -31.96 38.55 -30.37
CA LEU A 666 -32.47 39.21 -29.16
C LEU A 666 -31.82 40.58 -28.94
N LYS A 667 -30.50 40.72 -29.16
CA LYS A 667 -29.79 42.01 -29.10
C LYS A 667 -30.37 43.03 -30.08
N GLN A 668 -30.67 42.64 -31.33
CA GLN A 668 -31.31 43.53 -32.30
C GLN A 668 -32.67 44.00 -31.80
N SER A 669 -33.50 43.09 -31.28
CA SER A 669 -34.82 43.44 -30.70
C SER A 669 -34.70 44.37 -29.48
N ILE A 670 -33.70 44.15 -28.62
CA ILE A 670 -33.39 45.03 -27.48
C ILE A 670 -32.92 46.42 -27.97
N GLU A 671 -32.10 46.50 -29.02
CA GLU A 671 -31.62 47.78 -29.55
C GLU A 671 -32.76 48.56 -30.22
N GLU A 672 -33.67 47.91 -30.95
CA GLU A 672 -34.89 48.52 -31.49
C GLU A 672 -35.82 49.02 -30.39
N LYS A 673 -36.10 48.19 -29.36
CA LYS A 673 -36.85 48.60 -28.17
C LYS A 673 -36.20 49.80 -27.49
N THR A 674 -34.86 49.81 -27.37
CA THR A 674 -34.09 50.91 -26.76
C THR A 674 -34.17 52.20 -27.58
N LYS A 675 -34.03 52.14 -28.91
CA LYS A 675 -34.25 53.28 -29.81
C LYS A 675 -35.67 53.85 -29.66
N LYS A 676 -36.68 52.97 -29.53
CA LYS A 676 -38.08 53.34 -29.32
C LYS A 676 -38.33 53.99 -27.94
N ILE A 677 -37.72 53.46 -26.88
CA ILE A 677 -37.73 54.04 -25.52
C ILE A 677 -37.08 55.44 -25.53
N ASN A 678 -35.93 55.59 -26.18
CA ASN A 678 -35.22 56.87 -26.24
C ASN A 678 -35.98 57.93 -27.05
N LYS A 679 -36.65 57.53 -28.14
CA LYS A 679 -37.57 58.41 -28.87
C LYS A 679 -38.72 58.91 -27.98
N LEU A 680 -39.37 58.00 -27.23
CA LEU A 680 -40.45 58.35 -26.30
C LEU A 680 -39.98 59.25 -25.14
N LYS A 681 -38.75 59.06 -24.65
CA LYS A 681 -38.10 59.96 -23.66
C LYS A 681 -37.91 61.37 -24.24
N LEU A 682 -37.50 61.49 -25.50
CA LEU A 682 -37.29 62.78 -26.19
C LEU A 682 -38.62 63.50 -26.49
N GLU A 683 -39.64 62.79 -26.99
CA GLU A 683 -40.99 63.31 -27.23
C GLU A 683 -41.60 63.88 -25.92
N LYS A 684 -41.34 63.23 -24.79
CA LYS A 684 -41.71 63.71 -23.45
C LYS A 684 -40.95 64.97 -23.02
N GLU A 685 -39.67 65.12 -23.36
CA GLU A 685 -38.90 66.34 -23.05
C GLU A 685 -39.38 67.56 -23.86
N VAL A 686 -39.85 67.34 -25.10
CA VAL A 686 -40.46 68.40 -25.92
C VAL A 686 -41.81 68.83 -25.34
N ALA A 687 -42.64 67.87 -24.89
CA ALA A 687 -43.92 68.17 -24.25
C ALA A 687 -43.78 68.99 -22.95
N GLU A 688 -42.77 68.69 -22.11
CA GLU A 688 -42.48 69.46 -20.88
C GLU A 688 -42.16 70.95 -21.16
N LYS A 689 -41.65 71.29 -22.35
CA LYS A 689 -41.28 72.68 -22.71
C LYS A 689 -42.49 73.50 -23.17
N LEU A 690 -43.40 72.89 -23.94
CA LEU A 690 -44.54 73.59 -24.55
C LEU A 690 -45.66 73.92 -23.55
N SER A 691 -45.91 73.07 -22.55
CA SER A 691 -47.06 73.21 -21.63
C SER A 691 -47.07 74.50 -20.81
N SER A 692 -45.94 75.20 -20.65
CA SER A 692 -45.83 76.44 -19.88
C SER A 692 -45.81 77.73 -20.71
N HIS A 693 -45.93 77.61 -22.05
CA HIS A 693 -45.95 78.74 -22.98
C HIS A 693 -47.33 79.39 -23.08
N GLU A 694 -48.35 78.58 -23.35
CA GLU A 694 -49.70 79.04 -23.70
C GLU A 694 -50.40 79.80 -22.56
N GLU A 695 -50.22 79.36 -21.31
CA GLU A 695 -50.82 80.01 -20.13
C GLU A 695 -50.15 81.35 -19.80
N VAL A 696 -48.81 81.41 -19.89
CA VAL A 696 -48.05 82.65 -19.72
C VAL A 696 -48.45 83.66 -20.79
N MET A 697 -48.54 83.24 -22.05
CA MET A 697 -48.95 84.13 -23.14
C MET A 697 -50.41 84.59 -23.03
N LYS A 698 -51.31 83.81 -22.42
CA LYS A 698 -52.67 84.28 -22.07
C LYS A 698 -52.64 85.43 -21.05
N SER A 699 -51.91 85.28 -19.94
CA SER A 699 -51.79 86.37 -18.94
C SER A 699 -51.08 87.61 -19.49
N VAL A 700 -50.04 87.44 -20.33
CA VAL A 700 -49.39 88.56 -21.04
C VAL A 700 -50.38 89.29 -21.95
N ARG A 701 -51.17 88.56 -22.76
CA ARG A 701 -52.18 89.16 -23.67
C ARG A 701 -53.38 89.76 -22.92
N ALA A 702 -53.62 89.36 -21.67
CA ALA A 702 -54.60 89.98 -20.77
C ALA A 702 -54.09 91.26 -20.08
N GLY A 703 -52.84 91.65 -20.29
CA GLY A 703 -52.25 92.87 -19.71
C GLY A 703 -51.72 92.71 -18.28
N GLU A 704 -51.61 91.49 -17.75
CA GLU A 704 -50.96 91.25 -16.46
C GLU A 704 -49.46 91.64 -16.54
N ASN A 705 -48.93 92.32 -15.52
CA ASN A 705 -47.53 92.74 -15.55
C ASN A 705 -46.59 91.54 -15.32
N LYS A 706 -45.37 91.61 -15.90
CA LYS A 706 -44.39 90.51 -15.88
C LYS A 706 -44.01 90.01 -14.48
N SER A 707 -44.02 90.90 -13.47
CA SER A 707 -43.65 90.58 -12.08
C SER A 707 -44.73 89.73 -11.41
N ASP A 708 -46.00 90.06 -11.61
CA ASP A 708 -47.11 89.33 -11.02
C ASP A 708 -47.41 88.03 -11.77
N ILE A 709 -47.19 87.98 -13.09
CA ILE A 709 -47.11 86.71 -13.84
C ILE A 709 -46.00 85.81 -13.26
N ALA A 710 -44.79 86.34 -13.07
CA ALA A 710 -43.66 85.60 -12.50
C ALA A 710 -43.97 85.04 -11.10
N LYS A 711 -44.63 85.81 -10.21
CA LYS A 711 -45.10 85.34 -8.91
C LYS A 711 -46.19 84.27 -9.03
N ARG A 712 -47.23 84.54 -9.82
CA ARG A 712 -48.43 83.67 -9.98
C ARG A 712 -48.05 82.29 -10.49
N PHE A 713 -47.22 82.21 -11.53
CA PHE A 713 -46.73 80.95 -12.10
C PHE A 713 -45.44 80.44 -11.43
N ARG A 714 -44.96 81.11 -10.36
CA ARG A 714 -43.71 80.80 -9.63
C ARG A 714 -42.48 80.60 -10.54
N MET A 715 -42.37 81.40 -11.61
CA MET A 715 -41.26 81.34 -12.56
C MET A 715 -40.31 82.53 -12.37
N PRO A 716 -38.98 82.38 -12.59
CA PRO A 716 -38.08 83.52 -12.62
C PRO A 716 -38.47 84.52 -13.72
N MET A 717 -38.39 85.83 -13.44
CA MET A 717 -38.66 86.91 -14.41
C MET A 717 -37.99 86.66 -15.78
N LYS A 718 -36.70 86.30 -15.77
CA LYS A 718 -35.94 85.97 -16.99
C LYS A 718 -36.57 84.85 -17.85
N LYS A 719 -37.32 83.91 -17.25
CA LYS A 719 -38.02 82.84 -17.98
C LYS A 719 -39.30 83.36 -18.65
N ILE A 720 -40.05 84.25 -17.98
CA ILE A 720 -41.22 84.92 -18.57
C ILE A 720 -40.79 85.80 -19.75
N GLU A 721 -39.69 86.55 -19.61
CA GLU A 721 -39.11 87.34 -20.70
C GLU A 721 -38.63 86.48 -21.86
N LEU A 722 -38.07 85.29 -21.60
CA LEU A 722 -37.67 84.36 -22.66
C LEU A 722 -38.88 83.79 -23.41
N ILE A 723 -39.96 83.45 -22.70
CA ILE A 723 -41.23 82.97 -23.28
C ILE A 723 -41.84 84.04 -24.20
N MET A 724 -41.90 85.30 -23.73
CA MET A 724 -42.39 86.43 -24.54
C MET A 724 -41.58 86.59 -25.82
N LYS A 725 -40.24 86.63 -25.72
CA LYS A 725 -39.35 86.72 -26.89
C LYS A 725 -39.50 85.54 -27.85
N PHE A 726 -39.82 84.35 -27.34
CA PHE A 726 -40.07 83.18 -28.19
C PHE A 726 -41.40 83.27 -28.94
N ASP A 727 -42.45 83.86 -28.35
CA ASP A 727 -43.71 84.14 -29.05
C ASP A 727 -43.55 85.29 -30.06
N GLU A 728 -42.80 86.35 -29.71
CA GLU A 728 -42.42 87.43 -30.65
C GLU A 728 -41.69 86.89 -31.90
N ILE A 729 -40.68 86.02 -31.72
CA ILE A 729 -39.95 85.36 -32.83
C ILE A 729 -40.87 84.42 -33.62
N LYS A 730 -41.80 83.74 -32.95
CA LYS A 730 -42.78 82.84 -33.59
C LYS A 730 -43.75 83.60 -34.49
N HIS A 731 -44.28 84.74 -34.03
CA HIS A 731 -45.20 85.57 -34.83
C HIS A 731 -44.48 86.39 -35.90
N ALA A 732 -43.25 86.85 -35.66
CA ALA A 732 -42.43 87.48 -36.71
C ALA A 732 -42.19 86.53 -37.91
N LYS A 733 -42.02 85.22 -37.62
CA LYS A 733 -41.98 84.17 -38.66
C LYS A 733 -43.34 83.82 -39.29
N GLN A 734 -44.42 84.48 -38.89
CA GLN A 734 -45.75 84.40 -39.51
C GLN A 734 -46.19 85.71 -40.18
N SER A 735 -45.29 86.71 -40.26
CA SER A 735 -45.51 87.95 -41.03
C SER A 735 -44.61 88.07 -42.28
N ASP A 736 -43.61 87.21 -42.43
CA ASP A 736 -42.74 87.09 -43.62
C ASP A 736 -43.12 85.88 -44.52
N THR A 737 -44.38 85.42 -44.42
CA THR A 737 -45.01 84.39 -45.28
C THR A 737 -46.49 84.69 -45.46
#